data_AF-A0AAD8YF23-F1
#
_entry.id   AF-A0AAD8YF23-F1
#
_cell.length_a   1.000
_cell.length_b   1.000
_cell.length_c   1.000
_cell.angle_alpha   90.00
_cell.angle_beta   90.00
_cell.angle_gamma   90.00
#
_symmetry.space_group_name_H-M   'P 1'
#
loop_
_entity.id
_entity.type
_entity.pdbx_description
1 polymer ?
#
loop_
_entity_poly.entity_id
_entity_poly.type
_entity_poly.pdbx_seq_one_letter_code
_entity_poly.pdbx_strand_id
1 'polypeptide(L)'
;MASPPPQTTLLIGGSNGTSTLCAILGDKSNPANANHVLRVATRSGHKYLDDNQAAPRVWRCTEKKHISDVVAADFLPTRLITHVGAPDSVFVYGGGDQQNNNDDAAAASLNPLERAISGVHAPDNGGSADIIILACPVSAHFALLRRIAKAMYNLDRKGLLGRSPARPPIYIGSLYAAGGFDWMSRIAFLKERPVDFDGAWKRSLGLFGLKAFPYLTKSLKAGEVTLHGRFPQLQVAVSPSNAGSRSRVKMLLDRVLQNNETGKKLEFLGLSSNEMLGGDGTCEEELQVMKEKDYTTASSAVAAANAYGGAKSAMIIAAQTHKQIKNAKEGGVSASAAAAATAPPIIMAANKSSTTKPALDTLLTQSLADRADPLSSLAFLTCTLNSTNQILHPCILVALFRDEANPERNEQDGTISWNPTKELTPLPRFYADGAAKIEAGKLITAIAGGEMYFVIDALERLLSPRGYDPIAALHGGEPVGRKIMNVLGNSPHDLGSRSGLTNLALKTEFAKLYGSESVKEASAGSASDEEDTIGNRAGLINREKLLAWCMSTGLSRNSRLNAVLSPCIVDESSRQEDGTIQIKPNTQTRFFTDDTQHGLCIVLGLAELLGFDLERDMPQALYVVRRLQKWMKKEFVLPQEKVTAGSKIVSDAKDVSETSAPQAFGVKSVQELKRFLQLDVFSETHELNAEGVLKNSGLMARL
;
A
#
# COMPACT_ATOMS: atom_id res chain seq x y z
N MET A 1 35.82 21.64 10.30
CA MET A 1 34.51 20.95 10.43
C MET A 1 34.62 19.61 9.73
N ALA A 2 34.29 18.50 10.41
CA ALA A 2 34.29 17.18 9.77
C ALA A 2 33.18 17.12 8.71
N SER A 3 33.41 16.44 7.58
CA SER A 3 32.37 16.19 6.59
C SER A 3 31.21 15.41 7.20
N PRO A 4 29.95 15.70 6.82
CA PRO A 4 28.82 14.93 7.30
C PRO A 4 28.97 13.46 6.87
N PRO A 5 28.62 12.49 7.75
CA PRO A 5 28.76 11.07 7.44
C PRO A 5 27.97 10.70 6.17
N PRO A 6 28.45 9.74 5.36
CA PRO A 6 27.76 9.32 4.15
C PRO A 6 26.41 8.70 4.47
N GLN A 7 25.40 8.99 3.63
CA GLN A 7 24.12 8.29 3.70
C GLN A 7 24.28 6.90 3.09
N THR A 8 23.89 5.87 3.83
CA THR A 8 23.96 4.48 3.36
C THR A 8 22.56 3.97 3.00
N THR A 9 22.37 3.62 1.72
CA THR A 9 21.14 3.03 1.19
C THR A 9 21.36 1.57 0.87
N LEU A 10 20.54 0.70 1.45
CA LEU A 10 20.51 -0.73 1.14
C LEU A 10 19.30 -1.05 0.27
N LEU A 11 19.54 -1.49 -0.96
CA LEU A 11 18.50 -2.02 -1.84
C LEU A 11 18.41 -3.54 -1.68
N ILE A 12 17.20 -4.05 -1.46
CA ILE A 12 16.95 -5.50 -1.33
C ILE A 12 16.03 -5.94 -2.47
N GLY A 13 16.52 -6.93 -3.23
CA GLY A 13 15.82 -7.52 -4.37
C GLY A 13 16.38 -7.10 -5.72
N GLY A 14 15.93 -7.77 -6.79
CA GLY A 14 16.47 -7.63 -8.14
C GLY A 14 15.45 -7.17 -9.17
N SER A 15 14.75 -6.06 -8.92
CA SER A 15 13.83 -5.46 -9.90
C SER A 15 14.54 -4.50 -10.84
N ASN A 16 13.85 -4.10 -11.92
CA ASN A 16 14.32 -3.01 -12.78
C ASN A 16 14.56 -1.71 -12.00
N GLY A 17 13.83 -1.46 -10.90
CA GLY A 17 14.09 -0.32 -10.02
C GLY A 17 15.46 -0.38 -9.34
N THR A 18 15.85 -1.57 -8.87
CA THR A 18 17.19 -1.78 -8.33
C THR A 18 18.24 -1.41 -9.38
N SER A 19 18.08 -1.89 -10.61
CA SER A 19 18.97 -1.59 -11.73
C SER A 19 19.03 -0.10 -12.07
N THR A 20 17.88 0.58 -12.11
CA THR A 20 17.79 2.03 -12.32
C THR A 20 18.53 2.80 -11.23
N LEU A 21 18.31 2.46 -9.97
CA LEU A 21 18.98 3.11 -8.84
C LEU A 21 20.48 2.81 -8.81
N CYS A 22 20.92 1.61 -9.19
CA CYS A 22 22.34 1.27 -9.33
C CYS A 22 23.04 2.16 -10.36
N ALA A 23 22.42 2.37 -11.53
CA ALA A 23 22.97 3.23 -12.57
C ALA A 23 23.02 4.70 -12.14
N ILE A 24 21.98 5.19 -11.46
CA ILE A 24 21.83 6.61 -11.12
C ILE A 24 22.64 6.98 -9.87
N LEU A 25 22.46 6.27 -8.76
CA LEU A 25 23.13 6.57 -7.48
C LEU A 25 24.57 6.07 -7.44
N GLY A 26 24.88 5.05 -8.24
CA GLY A 26 26.23 4.54 -8.42
C GLY A 26 27.10 5.42 -9.32
N ASP A 27 26.52 6.39 -10.04
CA ASP A 27 27.27 7.32 -10.87
C ASP A 27 27.95 8.37 -9.99
N LYS A 28 29.16 8.06 -9.53
CA LYS A 28 29.96 8.96 -8.67
C LYS A 28 30.54 10.16 -9.43
N SER A 29 30.37 10.23 -10.76
CA SER A 29 30.73 11.44 -11.52
C SER A 29 29.75 12.59 -11.25
N ASN A 30 28.53 12.27 -10.81
CA ASN A 30 27.56 13.24 -10.34
C ASN A 30 27.88 13.66 -8.89
N PRO A 31 28.22 14.94 -8.62
CA PRO A 31 28.57 15.40 -7.28
C PRO A 31 27.47 15.16 -6.23
N ALA A 32 26.19 15.08 -6.63
CA ALA A 32 25.08 14.77 -5.73
C ALA A 32 25.22 13.38 -5.07
N ASN A 33 25.91 12.45 -5.73
CA ASN A 33 26.11 11.08 -5.29
C ASN A 33 27.43 10.88 -4.53
N ALA A 34 28.31 11.88 -4.47
CA ALA A 34 29.68 11.72 -3.96
C ALA A 34 29.74 11.25 -2.50
N ASN A 35 28.77 11.64 -1.66
CA ASN A 35 28.69 11.24 -0.25
C ASN A 35 27.58 10.19 0.02
N HIS A 36 27.22 9.38 -0.98
CA HIS A 36 26.17 8.36 -0.92
C HIS A 36 26.81 6.98 -1.07
N VAL A 37 26.52 6.06 -0.15
CA VAL A 37 26.92 4.65 -0.25
C VAL A 37 25.72 3.80 -0.62
N LEU A 38 25.81 3.07 -1.74
CA LEU A 38 24.76 2.22 -2.28
C LEU A 38 25.15 0.75 -2.14
N ARG A 39 24.39 0.02 -1.33
CA ARG A 39 24.52 -1.44 -1.16
C ARG A 39 23.37 -2.17 -1.84
N VAL A 40 23.64 -3.33 -2.43
CA VAL A 40 22.61 -4.21 -2.99
C VAL A 40 22.67 -5.57 -2.32
N ALA A 41 21.58 -6.00 -1.69
CA ALA A 41 21.39 -7.38 -1.28
C ALA A 41 20.47 -8.10 -2.27
N THR A 42 20.92 -9.24 -2.83
CA THR A 42 20.17 -9.97 -3.87
C THR A 42 20.34 -11.49 -3.78
N ARG A 43 19.36 -12.26 -4.26
CA ARG A 43 19.52 -13.71 -4.50
C ARG A 43 20.20 -13.99 -5.85
N SER A 44 20.18 -13.04 -6.76
CA SER A 44 20.68 -13.19 -8.13
C SER A 44 22.04 -12.52 -8.28
N GLY A 45 23.07 -13.10 -7.64
CA GLY A 45 24.44 -12.57 -7.68
C GLY A 45 24.92 -12.31 -9.11
N HIS A 46 24.68 -13.25 -10.03
CA HIS A 46 25.01 -13.15 -11.46
C HIS A 46 24.43 -11.91 -12.18
N LYS A 47 23.37 -11.28 -11.66
CA LYS A 47 22.80 -10.05 -12.27
C LYS A 47 23.55 -8.79 -11.86
N TYR A 48 24.10 -8.76 -10.65
CA TYR A 48 24.64 -7.55 -10.02
C TYR A 48 26.15 -7.62 -9.79
N LEU A 49 26.76 -8.79 -9.99
CA LEU A 49 28.20 -8.96 -10.08
C LEU A 49 28.61 -9.13 -11.55
N ASP A 50 29.87 -8.85 -11.85
CA ASP A 50 30.50 -9.13 -13.14
C ASP A 50 30.52 -10.63 -13.46
N ASP A 51 30.97 -10.98 -14.65
CA ASP A 51 30.92 -12.38 -15.13
C ASP A 51 31.81 -13.31 -14.31
N ASN A 52 32.83 -12.75 -13.64
CA ASN A 52 33.73 -13.44 -12.71
C ASN A 52 33.18 -13.50 -11.27
N GLN A 53 32.03 -12.89 -11.01
CA GLN A 53 31.42 -12.72 -9.69
C GLN A 53 32.34 -12.05 -8.64
N ALA A 54 33.32 -11.27 -9.09
CA ALA A 54 34.36 -10.69 -8.25
C ALA A 54 34.06 -9.23 -7.89
N ALA A 55 33.38 -8.50 -8.77
CA ALA A 55 33.14 -7.07 -8.61
C ALA A 55 31.68 -6.68 -8.90
N PRO A 56 31.17 -5.58 -8.31
CA PRO A 56 29.89 -5.01 -8.68
C PRO A 56 29.79 -4.69 -10.18
N ARG A 57 28.70 -5.13 -10.82
CA ARG A 57 28.42 -4.85 -12.23
C ARG A 57 28.09 -3.37 -12.43
N VAL A 58 28.70 -2.77 -13.44
CA VAL A 58 28.33 -1.44 -13.93
C VAL A 58 26.98 -1.49 -14.64
N TRP A 59 26.07 -0.60 -14.25
CA TRP A 59 24.77 -0.41 -14.86
C TRP A 59 24.74 0.87 -15.67
N ARG A 60 24.20 0.78 -16.89
CA ARG A 60 23.90 1.91 -17.77
C ARG A 60 22.40 2.13 -17.82
N CYS A 61 21.97 3.32 -17.42
CA CYS A 61 20.59 3.75 -17.54
C CYS A 61 20.44 4.81 -18.62
N THR A 62 19.72 4.47 -19.68
CA THR A 62 19.33 5.44 -20.72
C THR A 62 17.94 5.99 -20.39
N GLU A 63 17.91 7.25 -19.97
CA GLU A 63 16.69 7.98 -19.64
C GLU A 63 16.20 8.75 -20.87
N LYS A 64 14.98 8.43 -21.31
CA LYS A 64 14.26 9.15 -22.35
C LYS A 64 13.49 10.30 -21.71
N LYS A 65 13.95 11.53 -21.89
CA LYS A 65 13.25 12.73 -21.40
C LYS A 65 12.41 13.31 -22.54
N HIS A 66 11.09 13.21 -22.40
CA HIS A 66 10.15 13.86 -23.30
C HIS A 66 10.09 15.37 -22.99
N ILE A 67 9.81 16.20 -24.00
CA ILE A 67 9.65 17.66 -23.82
C ILE A 67 8.45 17.99 -22.92
N SER A 68 7.45 17.09 -22.85
CA SER A 68 6.32 17.18 -21.95
C SER A 68 6.07 15.84 -21.25
N ASP A 69 6.05 15.84 -19.92
CA ASP A 69 5.63 14.70 -19.09
C ASP A 69 4.11 14.44 -19.19
N VAL A 70 3.36 15.33 -19.82
CA VAL A 70 1.90 15.22 -20.02
C VAL A 70 1.56 14.56 -21.36
N VAL A 71 2.39 14.75 -22.38
CA VAL A 71 2.18 14.18 -23.73
C VAL A 71 3.47 13.48 -24.18
N ALA A 72 3.61 12.19 -23.84
CA ALA A 72 4.67 11.40 -24.45
C ALA A 72 4.16 10.93 -25.81
N ALA A 73 4.38 11.76 -26.82
CA ALA A 73 4.21 11.34 -28.19
C ALA A 73 5.58 11.07 -28.79
N ASP A 74 5.72 9.92 -29.44
CA ASP A 74 6.99 9.45 -30.04
C ASP A 74 7.50 10.37 -31.17
N PHE A 75 6.69 11.34 -31.63
CA PHE A 75 7.09 12.32 -32.65
C PHE A 75 7.79 13.56 -32.10
N LEU A 76 7.82 13.77 -30.77
CA LEU A 76 8.53 14.91 -30.17
C LEU A 76 10.00 14.55 -29.91
N PRO A 77 10.96 15.50 -30.12
CA PRO A 77 12.37 15.27 -29.82
C PRO A 77 12.54 14.79 -28.37
N THR A 78 13.18 13.62 -28.21
CA THR A 78 13.49 13.05 -26.89
C THR A 78 14.95 13.32 -26.57
N ARG A 79 15.21 14.00 -25.45
CA ARG A 79 16.57 14.14 -24.94
C ARG A 79 16.94 12.84 -24.24
N LEU A 80 18.06 12.24 -24.64
CA LEU A 80 18.60 11.06 -23.98
C LEU A 80 19.64 11.50 -22.94
N ILE A 81 19.44 11.08 -21.69
CA ILE A 81 20.41 11.23 -20.61
C ILE A 81 20.90 9.83 -20.27
N THR A 82 22.22 9.64 -20.20
CA THR A 82 22.80 8.35 -19.82
C THR A 82 23.48 8.48 -18.47
N HIS A 83 23.07 7.64 -17.52
CA HIS A 83 23.73 7.48 -16.22
C HIS A 83 24.53 6.18 -16.24
N VAL A 84 25.76 6.20 -15.71
CA VAL A 84 26.62 5.01 -15.66
C VAL A 84 27.17 4.87 -14.25
N GLY A 85 26.75 3.83 -13.55
CA GLY A 85 27.05 3.65 -12.14
C GLY A 85 27.04 2.20 -11.70
N ALA A 86 27.70 1.90 -10.58
CA ALA A 86 27.69 0.59 -9.96
C ALA A 86 27.34 0.73 -8.47
N PRO A 87 26.72 -0.29 -7.84
CA PRO A 87 26.61 -0.31 -6.39
C PRO A 87 28.01 -0.42 -5.77
N ASP A 88 28.21 0.23 -4.63
CA ASP A 88 29.49 0.21 -3.89
C ASP A 88 29.78 -1.19 -3.33
N SER A 89 28.73 -1.95 -3.01
CA SER A 89 28.86 -3.34 -2.57
C SER A 89 27.62 -4.19 -2.88
N VAL A 90 27.85 -5.49 -3.11
CA VAL A 90 26.80 -6.48 -3.41
C VAL A 90 26.89 -7.65 -2.43
N PHE A 91 25.77 -7.97 -1.80
CA PHE A 91 25.63 -9.06 -0.83
C PHE A 91 24.67 -10.12 -1.37
N VAL A 92 25.19 -11.30 -1.67
CA VAL A 92 24.38 -12.41 -2.17
C VAL A 92 23.83 -13.21 -1.00
N TYR A 93 22.51 -13.37 -0.92
CA TYR A 93 21.84 -14.15 0.15
C TYR A 93 20.98 -15.29 -0.42
N GLY A 94 20.72 -16.31 0.40
CA GLY A 94 19.82 -17.43 0.04
C GLY A 94 20.48 -18.61 -0.65
N GLY A 95 21.81 -18.62 -0.81
CA GLY A 95 22.56 -19.85 -1.10
C GLY A 95 22.79 -20.62 0.19
N GLY A 96 22.01 -21.69 0.42
CA GLY A 96 22.24 -22.70 1.46
C GLY A 96 22.60 -22.16 2.85
N ASP A 97 21.66 -21.53 3.55
CA ASP A 97 21.81 -21.07 4.94
C ASP A 97 22.01 -22.24 5.98
N GLN A 98 22.46 -23.42 5.54
CA GLN A 98 22.71 -24.61 6.39
C GLN A 98 24.08 -25.27 6.25
N GLN A 99 24.96 -24.83 5.34
CA GLN A 99 26.32 -25.38 5.22
C GLN A 99 27.35 -24.29 5.43
N ASN A 100 27.70 -24.06 6.69
CA ASN A 100 29.06 -23.72 7.15
C ASN A 100 29.01 -23.42 8.66
N ASN A 101 28.72 -24.45 9.45
CA ASN A 101 29.24 -24.54 10.81
C ASN A 101 30.62 -25.17 10.69
N ASN A 102 31.64 -24.37 10.40
CA ASN A 102 33.00 -24.71 10.77
C ASN A 102 33.59 -23.48 11.48
N ASP A 103 34.08 -23.75 12.67
CA ASP A 103 34.59 -22.81 13.65
C ASP A 103 35.74 -21.98 13.07
N ASP A 104 35.62 -20.65 13.14
CA ASP A 104 36.70 -19.78 13.63
C ASP A 104 36.29 -18.30 13.74
N ALA A 105 36.53 -17.75 14.94
CA ALA A 105 36.57 -16.34 15.34
C ALA A 105 35.31 -15.48 15.15
N ALA A 106 34.81 -14.90 16.26
CA ALA A 106 33.58 -14.12 16.42
C ALA A 106 33.32 -12.93 15.46
N ALA A 107 34.26 -12.59 14.58
CA ALA A 107 34.07 -11.67 13.45
C ALA A 107 33.44 -12.35 12.20
N ALA A 108 33.47 -13.68 12.10
CA ALA A 108 32.94 -14.49 10.99
C ALA A 108 31.42 -14.80 11.09
N SER A 109 30.72 -14.31 12.11
CA SER A 109 29.35 -14.77 12.45
C SER A 109 28.20 -13.97 11.82
N LEU A 110 28.46 -13.03 10.90
CA LEU A 110 27.41 -12.22 10.28
C LEU A 110 27.05 -12.75 8.89
N ASN A 111 25.77 -13.06 8.70
CA ASN A 111 25.29 -13.47 7.38
C ASN A 111 25.36 -12.28 6.38
N PRO A 112 25.27 -12.52 5.06
CA PRO A 112 25.38 -11.46 4.05
C PRO A 112 24.40 -10.28 4.27
N LEU A 113 23.18 -10.53 4.75
CA LEU A 113 22.20 -9.49 4.99
C LEU A 113 22.55 -8.66 6.24
N GLU A 114 23.03 -9.30 7.31
CA GLU A 114 23.50 -8.63 8.52
C GLU A 114 24.70 -7.73 8.26
N ARG A 115 25.65 -8.18 7.41
CA ARG A 115 26.77 -7.35 6.95
C ARG A 115 26.29 -6.14 6.14
N ALA A 116 25.34 -6.36 5.23
CA ALA A 116 24.77 -5.28 4.41
C ALA A 116 24.09 -4.19 5.26
N ILE A 117 23.36 -4.59 6.31
CA ILE A 117 22.63 -3.68 7.20
C ILE A 117 23.60 -2.96 8.15
N SER A 118 24.50 -3.68 8.81
CA SER A 118 25.38 -3.11 9.83
C SER A 118 26.57 -2.33 9.27
N GLY A 119 27.02 -2.67 8.06
CA GLY A 119 28.27 -2.17 7.47
C GLY A 119 29.53 -2.84 8.04
N VAL A 120 29.38 -3.73 9.02
CA VAL A 120 30.51 -4.46 9.60
C VAL A 120 31.01 -5.46 8.55
N HIS A 121 32.30 -5.37 8.21
CA HIS A 121 32.94 -6.12 7.12
C HIS A 121 32.34 -5.87 5.73
N ALA A 122 31.64 -4.75 5.53
CA ALA A 122 31.31 -4.30 4.19
C ALA A 122 32.59 -3.82 3.47
N PRO A 123 32.74 -4.07 2.15
CA PRO A 123 33.90 -3.61 1.38
C PRO A 123 33.84 -2.10 1.02
N ASP A 124 32.82 -1.40 1.51
CA ASP A 124 32.61 0.03 1.29
C ASP A 124 32.90 0.84 2.57
N ASN A 125 32.90 2.16 2.46
CA ASN A 125 33.16 3.09 3.57
C ASN A 125 31.87 3.54 4.30
N GLY A 126 30.74 2.90 4.03
CA GLY A 126 29.45 3.21 4.64
C GLY A 126 29.33 2.65 6.05
N GLY A 127 28.58 3.35 6.90
CA GLY A 127 28.19 2.82 8.20
C GLY A 127 27.06 1.79 8.13
N SER A 128 26.31 1.69 9.23
CA SER A 128 24.99 1.04 9.23
C SER A 128 24.04 1.72 8.24
N ALA A 129 23.18 0.96 7.58
CA ALA A 129 22.17 1.50 6.68
C ALA A 129 21.29 2.55 7.38
N ASP A 130 21.02 3.66 6.69
CA ASP A 130 20.03 4.66 7.11
C ASP A 130 18.64 4.32 6.57
N ILE A 131 18.60 3.73 5.37
CA ILE A 131 17.38 3.36 4.67
C ILE A 131 17.55 2.00 3.99
N ILE A 132 16.58 1.12 4.19
CA ILE A 132 16.46 -0.19 3.57
C ILE A 132 15.24 -0.17 2.65
N ILE A 133 15.47 -0.43 1.36
CA ILE A 133 14.46 -0.30 0.32
C ILE A 133 14.23 -1.65 -0.35
N LEU A 134 13.02 -2.19 -0.21
CA LEU A 134 12.56 -3.35 -0.94
C LEU A 134 12.17 -2.92 -2.36
N ALA A 135 13.05 -3.20 -3.31
CA ALA A 135 12.84 -2.99 -4.74
C ALA A 135 12.56 -4.34 -5.41
N CYS A 136 11.42 -4.93 -5.05
CA CYS A 136 11.00 -6.27 -5.44
C CYS A 136 9.47 -6.35 -5.60
N PRO A 137 8.93 -7.36 -6.32
CA PRO A 137 7.49 -7.57 -6.41
C PRO A 137 6.85 -7.78 -5.04
N VAL A 138 5.56 -7.47 -4.94
CA VAL A 138 4.79 -7.55 -3.69
C VAL A 138 4.79 -8.98 -3.14
N SER A 139 4.68 -9.97 -4.01
CA SER A 139 4.81 -11.39 -3.69
C SER A 139 6.12 -11.79 -2.98
N ALA A 140 7.17 -10.97 -3.07
CA ALA A 140 8.43 -11.21 -2.36
C ALA A 140 8.53 -10.47 -1.01
N HIS A 141 7.65 -9.51 -0.72
CA HIS A 141 7.78 -8.61 0.43
C HIS A 141 7.80 -9.37 1.74
N PHE A 142 6.78 -10.20 2.02
CA PHE A 142 6.66 -10.88 3.31
C PHE A 142 7.87 -11.77 3.63
N ALA A 143 8.31 -12.60 2.68
CA ALA A 143 9.47 -13.47 2.87
C ALA A 143 10.78 -12.68 3.09
N LEU A 144 10.93 -11.51 2.47
CA LEU A 144 12.08 -10.63 2.67
C LEU A 144 12.00 -9.89 4.00
N LEU A 145 10.83 -9.39 4.37
CA LEU A 145 10.59 -8.74 5.67
C LEU A 145 10.92 -9.67 6.83
N ARG A 146 10.56 -10.97 6.75
CA ARG A 146 10.97 -11.96 7.76
C ARG A 146 12.49 -12.11 7.88
N ARG A 147 13.20 -12.12 6.75
CA ARG A 147 14.68 -12.18 6.75
C ARG A 147 15.30 -10.90 7.32
N ILE A 148 14.73 -9.75 6.99
CA ILE A 148 15.15 -8.45 7.54
C ILE A 148 14.91 -8.43 9.04
N ALA A 149 13.72 -8.83 9.53
CA ALA A 149 13.40 -8.88 10.95
C ALA A 149 14.40 -9.75 11.73
N LYS A 150 14.67 -10.97 11.28
CA LYS A 150 15.71 -11.85 11.87
C LYS A 150 17.07 -11.16 11.96
N ALA A 151 17.53 -10.57 10.85
CA ALA A 151 18.82 -9.88 10.79
C ALA A 151 18.86 -8.68 11.75
N MET A 152 17.77 -7.90 11.83
CA MET A 152 17.67 -6.74 12.71
C MET A 152 17.74 -7.15 14.18
N TYR A 153 16.98 -8.16 14.62
CA TYR A 153 17.04 -8.65 16.01
C TYR A 153 18.43 -9.19 16.37
N ASN A 154 19.06 -9.95 15.47
CA ASN A 154 20.42 -10.44 15.69
C ASN A 154 21.44 -9.31 15.84
N LEU A 155 21.34 -8.29 14.98
CA LEU A 155 22.21 -7.12 15.03
C LEU A 155 21.95 -6.28 16.29
N ASP A 156 20.69 -6.12 16.71
CA ASP A 156 20.35 -5.42 17.94
C ASP A 156 20.93 -6.13 19.16
N ARG A 157 20.75 -7.45 19.26
CA ARG A 157 21.33 -8.29 20.33
C ARG A 157 22.84 -8.10 20.41
N LYS A 158 23.53 -8.17 19.26
CA LYS A 158 24.98 -7.94 19.15
C LYS A 158 25.40 -6.48 19.37
N GLY A 159 24.45 -5.53 19.41
CA GLY A 159 24.74 -4.09 19.56
C GLY A 159 25.29 -3.42 18.31
N LEU A 160 25.10 -4.02 17.13
CA LEU A 160 25.70 -3.63 15.86
C LEU A 160 24.83 -2.71 15.00
N LEU A 161 23.62 -2.35 15.46
CA LEU A 161 22.79 -1.31 14.83
C LEU A 161 23.27 0.13 15.12
N GLY A 162 24.23 0.26 16.03
CA GLY A 162 24.77 1.52 16.52
C GLY A 162 24.06 1.96 17.79
N ARG A 163 24.75 1.88 18.94
CA ARG A 163 24.23 2.29 20.25
C ARG A 163 24.44 3.79 20.44
N SER A 164 23.48 4.62 20.03
CA SER A 164 23.43 6.00 20.51
C SER A 164 22.03 6.57 20.34
N PRO A 165 21.43 7.15 21.38
CA PRO A 165 20.16 7.88 21.26
C PRO A 165 20.27 9.10 20.32
N ALA A 166 21.49 9.53 19.96
CA ALA A 166 21.71 10.56 18.95
C ALA A 166 21.68 10.04 17.51
N ARG A 167 21.61 8.71 17.27
CA ARG A 167 21.54 8.15 15.92
C ARG A 167 20.10 8.19 15.39
N PRO A 168 19.87 8.73 14.18
CA PRO A 168 18.55 8.71 13.55
C PRO A 168 18.01 7.29 13.35
N PRO A 169 16.67 7.11 13.31
CA PRO A 169 16.06 5.82 13.04
C PRO A 169 16.50 5.19 11.72
N ILE A 170 16.48 3.85 11.64
CA ILE A 170 16.63 3.13 10.36
C ILE A 170 15.25 3.00 9.73
N TYR A 171 15.11 3.47 8.50
CA TYR A 171 13.83 3.37 7.77
C TYR A 171 13.80 2.16 6.85
N ILE A 172 12.77 1.33 6.97
CA ILE A 172 12.54 0.14 6.15
C ILE A 172 11.30 0.38 5.31
N GLY A 173 11.36 0.17 4.00
CA GLY A 173 10.21 0.45 3.15
C GLY A 173 10.30 -0.11 1.76
N SER A 174 9.26 0.13 0.97
CA SER A 174 9.19 -0.31 -0.43
C SER A 174 8.97 0.86 -1.38
N LEU A 175 9.54 0.74 -2.59
CA LEU A 175 9.22 1.63 -3.71
C LEU A 175 7.79 1.44 -4.22
N TYR A 176 7.10 0.39 -3.80
CA TYR A 176 5.71 0.14 -4.13
C TYR A 176 5.04 -0.64 -3.00
N ALA A 177 4.55 0.08 -1.98
CA ALA A 177 3.96 -0.47 -0.77
C ALA A 177 2.48 -0.85 -0.93
N ALA A 178 2.14 -1.42 -2.08
CA ALA A 178 0.83 -2.00 -2.30
C ALA A 178 0.74 -3.38 -1.61
N GLY A 179 -0.48 -3.92 -1.56
CA GLY A 179 -0.73 -5.29 -1.14
C GLY A 179 -0.51 -5.59 0.34
N GLY A 180 -0.70 -4.58 1.22
CA GLY A 180 -0.64 -4.78 2.66
C GLY A 180 0.78 -4.80 3.24
N PHE A 181 1.67 -3.98 2.67
CA PHE A 181 3.08 -3.92 3.09
C PHE A 181 3.27 -3.68 4.59
N ASP A 182 2.44 -2.82 5.20
CA ASP A 182 2.51 -2.51 6.62
C ASP A 182 2.15 -3.72 7.48
N TRP A 183 1.07 -4.44 7.18
CA TRP A 183 0.70 -5.60 7.95
C TRP A 183 1.64 -6.78 7.73
N MET A 184 2.18 -6.96 6.52
CA MET A 184 3.24 -7.92 6.28
C MET A 184 4.45 -7.62 7.17
N SER A 185 4.78 -6.33 7.33
CA SER A 185 5.87 -5.89 8.19
C SER A 185 5.57 -6.17 9.65
N ARG A 186 4.38 -5.82 10.15
CA ARG A 186 3.92 -6.13 11.52
C ARG A 186 4.07 -7.61 11.82
N ILE A 187 3.51 -8.47 10.97
CA ILE A 187 3.56 -9.92 11.16
C ILE A 187 4.99 -10.45 11.05
N ALA A 188 5.80 -9.96 10.12
CA ALA A 188 7.17 -10.41 9.99
C ALA A 188 8.00 -10.09 11.24
N PHE A 189 7.90 -8.87 11.77
CA PHE A 189 8.65 -8.46 12.96
C PHE A 189 8.13 -9.10 14.24
N LEU A 190 6.83 -9.38 14.31
CA LEU A 190 6.22 -10.07 15.43
C LEU A 190 6.59 -11.56 15.46
N LYS A 191 6.49 -12.26 14.32
CA LYS A 191 6.81 -13.69 14.22
C LYS A 191 8.28 -14.01 14.45
N GLU A 192 9.16 -13.09 14.04
CA GLU A 192 10.61 -13.29 14.17
C GLU A 192 11.18 -12.69 15.45
N ARG A 193 10.32 -12.17 16.35
CA ARG A 193 10.73 -11.61 17.63
C ARG A 193 11.29 -12.71 18.55
N PRO A 194 12.54 -12.58 19.01
CA PRO A 194 13.09 -13.49 20.01
C PRO A 194 12.39 -13.36 21.36
N VAL A 195 12.31 -14.47 22.12
CA VAL A 195 11.69 -14.50 23.46
C VAL A 195 12.41 -13.60 24.46
N ASP A 196 13.71 -13.37 24.27
CA ASP A 196 14.59 -12.54 25.09
C ASP A 196 14.66 -11.06 24.63
N PHE A 197 13.85 -10.65 23.66
CA PHE A 197 13.77 -9.24 23.27
C PHE A 197 13.07 -8.44 24.38
N ASP A 198 13.72 -7.38 24.86
CA ASP A 198 13.25 -6.54 25.97
C ASP A 198 12.09 -5.59 25.58
N GLY A 199 11.67 -5.63 24.33
CA GLY A 199 10.62 -4.77 23.80
C GLY A 199 11.11 -3.37 23.40
N ALA A 200 12.43 -3.14 23.35
CA ALA A 200 12.97 -1.84 22.96
C ALA A 200 14.17 -1.98 22.01
N TRP A 201 14.10 -1.31 20.87
CA TRP A 201 15.24 -1.27 19.94
C TRP A 201 16.33 -0.33 20.48
N LYS A 202 17.59 -0.75 20.41
CA LYS A 202 18.73 0.13 20.78
C LYS A 202 18.91 1.29 19.81
N ARG A 203 18.39 1.14 18.60
CA ARG A 203 18.24 2.19 17.60
C ARG A 203 16.85 2.06 16.99
N SER A 204 16.05 3.12 17.14
CA SER A 204 14.67 3.13 16.67
C SER A 204 14.55 2.82 15.19
N LEU A 205 13.42 2.21 14.83
CA LEU A 205 13.10 1.79 13.48
C LEU A 205 11.85 2.54 12.99
N GLY A 206 11.76 2.75 11.68
CA GLY A 206 10.60 3.36 11.05
C GLY A 206 10.23 2.66 9.74
N LEU A 207 8.95 2.71 9.38
CA LEU A 207 8.47 2.24 8.10
C LEU A 207 8.21 3.39 7.15
N PHE A 208 8.40 3.14 5.86
CA PHE A 208 7.81 3.98 4.81
C PHE A 208 7.29 3.12 3.66
N GLY A 209 6.41 3.69 2.84
CA GLY A 209 5.90 3.02 1.66
C GLY A 209 5.46 4.00 0.60
N LEU A 210 5.97 3.85 -0.62
CA LEU A 210 5.50 4.63 -1.76
C LEU A 210 4.23 3.99 -2.33
N LYS A 211 3.19 4.79 -2.56
CA LYS A 211 1.93 4.33 -3.18
C LYS A 211 2.16 3.83 -4.62
N ALA A 212 3.01 4.52 -5.36
CA ALA A 212 3.29 4.23 -6.75
C ALA A 212 4.80 4.06 -6.97
N PHE A 213 5.14 3.13 -7.85
CA PHE A 213 6.52 2.88 -8.21
C PHE A 213 7.11 4.09 -8.97
N PRO A 214 8.27 4.63 -8.58
CA PRO A 214 8.71 5.96 -9.01
C PRO A 214 9.24 6.05 -10.45
N TYR A 215 9.37 4.93 -11.15
CA TYR A 215 10.04 4.82 -12.45
C TYR A 215 9.27 3.93 -13.42
N LEU A 216 8.99 4.40 -14.64
CA LEU A 216 8.59 3.52 -15.72
C LEU A 216 9.85 3.01 -16.42
N THR A 217 10.21 1.75 -16.21
CA THR A 217 11.52 1.24 -16.62
C THR A 217 11.48 -0.19 -17.17
N LYS A 218 12.36 -0.46 -18.14
CA LYS A 218 12.53 -1.76 -18.80
C LYS A 218 14.00 -2.14 -18.86
N SER A 219 14.32 -3.35 -18.44
CA SER A 219 15.63 -3.97 -18.64
C SER A 219 15.44 -5.25 -19.46
N LEU A 220 16.23 -5.40 -20.52
CA LEU A 220 16.23 -6.59 -21.38
C LEU A 220 17.45 -7.49 -21.14
N LYS A 221 18.54 -6.93 -20.60
CA LYS A 221 19.77 -7.64 -20.27
C LYS A 221 20.44 -7.03 -19.04
N ALA A 222 21.21 -7.83 -18.31
CA ALA A 222 21.94 -7.35 -17.14
C ALA A 222 22.93 -6.25 -17.54
N GLY A 223 23.09 -5.25 -16.67
CA GLY A 223 23.93 -4.08 -16.93
C GLY A 223 23.26 -2.97 -17.75
N GLU A 224 22.07 -3.20 -18.34
CA GLU A 224 21.36 -2.16 -19.08
C GLU A 224 19.91 -2.00 -18.65
N VAL A 225 19.50 -0.74 -18.53
CA VAL A 225 18.13 -0.36 -18.19
C VAL A 225 17.72 0.89 -18.97
N THR A 226 16.49 0.89 -19.48
CA THR A 226 15.88 2.07 -20.10
C THR A 226 14.86 2.65 -19.13
N LEU A 227 14.96 3.95 -18.89
CA LEU A 227 13.99 4.72 -18.11
C LEU A 227 13.12 5.51 -19.08
N HIS A 228 11.83 5.18 -19.13
CA HIS A 228 10.85 5.77 -20.03
C HIS A 228 10.13 6.98 -19.39
N GLY A 229 10.15 7.09 -18.07
CA GLY A 229 9.51 8.19 -17.38
C GLY A 229 9.66 8.12 -15.87
N ARG A 230 9.49 9.27 -15.23
CA ARG A 230 9.48 9.43 -13.78
C ARG A 230 8.11 9.95 -13.36
N PHE A 231 7.58 9.47 -12.24
CA PHE A 231 6.37 10.07 -11.67
C PHE A 231 6.74 11.40 -10.99
N PRO A 232 6.08 12.51 -11.35
CA PRO A 232 6.43 13.85 -10.86
C PRO A 232 6.08 14.06 -9.38
N GLN A 233 5.09 13.31 -8.89
CA GLN A 233 4.59 13.40 -7.53
C GLN A 233 4.50 11.99 -6.95
N LEU A 234 5.07 11.80 -5.77
CA LEU A 234 5.12 10.51 -5.09
C LEU A 234 4.48 10.64 -3.72
N GLN A 235 3.49 9.78 -3.51
CA GLN A 235 2.76 9.71 -2.26
C GLN A 235 3.40 8.67 -1.34
N VAL A 236 3.66 9.05 -0.09
CA VAL A 236 4.45 8.28 0.87
C VAL A 236 3.70 8.09 2.18
N ALA A 237 3.44 6.85 2.56
CA ALA A 237 3.02 6.48 3.91
C ALA A 237 4.25 6.31 4.81
N VAL A 238 4.15 6.69 6.08
CA VAL A 238 5.23 6.58 7.08
C VAL A 238 4.68 6.09 8.42
N SER A 239 5.46 5.27 9.13
CA SER A 239 5.20 4.91 10.51
C SER A 239 6.47 5.00 11.37
N PRO A 240 6.44 5.70 12.53
CA PRO A 240 5.31 6.49 13.06
C PRO A 240 5.06 7.75 12.21
N SER A 241 3.79 8.15 12.02
CA SER A 241 3.40 9.26 11.13
C SER A 241 3.53 10.64 11.80
N ASN A 242 4.67 10.93 12.44
CA ASN A 242 4.96 12.22 13.06
C ASN A 242 5.85 13.10 12.16
N ALA A 243 5.87 14.42 12.40
CA ALA A 243 6.63 15.36 11.58
C ALA A 243 8.14 15.06 11.53
N GLY A 244 8.73 14.60 12.63
CA GLY A 244 10.14 14.19 12.67
C GLY A 244 10.44 13.04 11.71
N SER A 245 9.59 12.01 11.70
CA SER A 245 9.74 10.86 10.80
C SER A 245 9.52 11.24 9.34
N ARG A 246 8.53 12.08 9.05
CA ARG A 246 8.29 12.60 7.70
C ARG A 246 9.47 13.42 7.20
N SER A 247 9.99 14.33 8.03
CA SER A 247 11.16 15.15 7.70
C SER A 247 12.38 14.27 7.37
N ARG A 248 12.64 13.25 8.20
CA ARG A 248 13.76 12.33 7.98
C ARG A 248 13.57 11.44 6.75
N VAL A 249 12.40 10.85 6.56
CA VAL A 249 12.08 10.05 5.37
C VAL A 249 12.16 10.90 4.11
N LYS A 250 11.67 12.15 4.16
CA LYS A 250 11.78 13.10 3.05
C LYS A 250 13.24 13.35 2.69
N MET A 251 14.09 13.66 3.66
CA MET A 251 15.53 13.86 3.44
C MET A 251 16.17 12.63 2.78
N LEU A 252 15.91 11.43 3.31
CA LEU A 252 16.51 10.19 2.80
C LEU A 252 16.03 9.88 1.38
N LEU A 253 14.73 10.01 1.12
CA LEU A 253 14.12 9.74 -0.20
C LEU A 253 14.43 10.81 -1.24
N ASP A 254 14.52 12.10 -0.85
CA ASP A 254 14.94 13.17 -1.75
C ASP A 254 16.31 12.87 -2.35
N ARG A 255 17.21 12.32 -1.53
CA ARG A 255 18.52 11.90 -1.98
C ARG A 255 18.47 10.64 -2.85
N VAL A 256 17.79 9.59 -2.40
CA VAL A 256 17.68 8.31 -3.14
C VAL A 256 17.02 8.49 -4.50
N LEU A 257 16.00 9.35 -4.59
CA LEU A 257 15.21 9.53 -5.81
C LEU A 257 15.70 10.72 -6.65
N GLN A 258 16.71 11.45 -6.16
CA GLN A 258 17.26 12.68 -6.74
C GLN A 258 16.16 13.70 -7.02
N ASN A 259 15.34 13.99 -6.01
CA ASN A 259 14.14 14.79 -6.19
C ASN A 259 14.48 16.26 -6.53
N ASN A 260 15.58 16.79 -6.01
CA ASN A 260 16.02 18.16 -6.31
C ASN A 260 16.44 18.30 -7.78
N GLU A 261 17.14 17.30 -8.31
CA GLU A 261 17.61 17.25 -9.70
C GLU A 261 16.47 16.96 -10.68
N THR A 262 15.47 16.20 -10.22
CA THR A 262 14.39 15.71 -11.08
C THR A 262 13.10 16.52 -10.95
N GLY A 263 13.04 17.46 -10.01
CA GLY A 263 11.84 18.26 -9.72
C GLY A 263 10.69 17.48 -9.10
N LYS A 264 10.96 16.27 -8.59
CA LYS A 264 9.93 15.41 -7.98
C LYS A 264 9.47 15.98 -6.64
N LYS A 265 8.18 15.83 -6.37
CA LYS A 265 7.59 16.18 -5.07
C LYS A 265 7.24 14.94 -4.28
N LEU A 266 7.68 14.88 -3.03
CA LEU A 266 7.20 13.90 -2.06
C LEU A 266 6.05 14.50 -1.28
N GLU A 267 4.98 13.74 -1.16
CA GLU A 267 3.79 14.10 -0.43
C GLU A 267 3.42 12.98 0.54
N PHE A 268 3.22 13.32 1.80
CA PHE A 268 2.89 12.33 2.82
C PHE A 268 1.39 12.04 2.84
N LEU A 269 1.05 10.81 3.16
CA LEU A 269 -0.33 10.32 3.29
C LEU A 269 -0.73 10.16 4.77
N GLY A 270 -2.04 10.17 5.00
CA GLY A 270 -2.66 9.85 6.29
C GLY A 270 -3.06 11.06 7.11
N LEU A 271 -3.66 10.81 8.27
CA LEU A 271 -4.03 11.88 9.20
C LEU A 271 -2.79 12.71 9.57
N SER A 272 -2.94 14.02 9.70
CA SER A 272 -1.89 15.06 9.73
C SER A 272 -1.17 15.40 8.44
N SER A 273 -1.39 14.73 7.31
CA SER A 273 -0.91 15.25 6.02
C SER A 273 -1.65 16.51 5.57
N ASN A 274 -1.34 17.00 4.37
CA ASN A 274 -2.13 18.03 3.70
C ASN A 274 -3.61 17.60 3.60
N GLU A 275 -4.55 18.53 3.79
CA GLU A 275 -6.00 18.28 3.71
C GLU A 275 -6.40 17.63 2.38
N MET A 276 -5.79 18.06 1.27
CA MET A 276 -6.02 17.51 -0.08
C MET A 276 -5.57 16.05 -0.25
N LEU A 277 -4.78 15.55 0.70
CA LEU A 277 -4.23 14.19 0.75
C LEU A 277 -4.85 13.36 1.88
N GLY A 278 -5.92 13.87 2.50
CA GLY A 278 -6.65 13.16 3.54
C GLY A 278 -6.12 13.38 4.95
N GLY A 279 -5.29 14.39 5.15
CA GLY A 279 -4.84 14.81 6.48
C GLY A 279 -5.65 15.97 7.05
N ASP A 280 -5.22 16.48 8.20
CA ASP A 280 -5.87 17.59 8.90
C ASP A 280 -5.04 18.89 8.84
N GLY A 281 -3.98 18.91 8.03
CA GLY A 281 -3.07 20.05 7.87
C GLY A 281 -2.04 20.24 8.99
N THR A 282 -2.16 19.54 10.12
CA THR A 282 -1.34 19.79 11.32
C THR A 282 0.15 19.56 11.13
N CYS A 283 0.57 18.77 10.14
CA CYS A 283 2.01 18.57 9.87
C CYS A 283 2.72 19.83 9.39
N GLU A 284 2.05 20.72 8.66
CA GLU A 284 2.67 21.97 8.20
C GLU A 284 2.96 22.89 9.40
N GLU A 285 2.03 22.94 10.35
CA GLU A 285 2.18 23.67 11.62
C GLU A 285 3.31 23.06 12.48
N GLU A 286 3.35 21.72 12.63
CA GLU A 286 4.44 21.04 13.36
C GLU A 286 5.81 21.26 12.73
N LEU A 287 5.90 21.23 11.40
CA LEU A 287 7.13 21.52 10.65
C LEU A 287 7.57 22.97 10.83
N GLN A 288 6.63 23.91 10.86
CA GLN A 288 6.93 25.32 11.13
C GLN A 288 7.46 25.50 12.56
N VAL A 289 6.82 24.88 13.56
CA VAL A 289 7.28 24.90 14.95
C VAL A 289 8.66 24.26 15.12
N MET A 290 8.95 23.16 14.40
CA MET A 290 10.30 22.57 14.42
C MET A 290 11.35 23.48 13.76
N LYS A 291 11.01 24.13 12.63
CA LYS A 291 11.89 25.12 11.98
C LYS A 291 12.15 26.33 12.87
N GLU A 292 11.18 26.74 13.68
CA GLU A 292 11.31 27.83 14.64
C GLU A 292 12.08 27.43 15.91
N LYS A 293 12.12 26.13 16.24
CA LYS A 293 12.81 25.61 17.44
C LYS A 293 14.25 25.15 17.19
N ASP A 294 14.61 24.76 15.97
CA ASP A 294 15.99 24.36 15.66
C ASP A 294 16.83 25.54 15.16
N TYR A 295 17.44 26.25 16.12
CA TYR A 295 18.82 26.77 16.02
C TYR A 295 19.59 26.77 17.36
N THR A 296 19.00 26.41 18.49
CA THR A 296 19.74 26.32 19.77
C THR A 296 19.16 25.25 20.69
N THR A 297 20.06 24.47 21.30
CA THR A 297 19.90 23.51 22.42
C THR A 297 19.39 22.08 22.16
N ALA A 298 20.28 21.14 22.50
CA ALA A 298 20.08 19.71 22.54
C ALA A 298 19.35 19.28 23.84
N SER A 299 18.09 18.87 23.74
CA SER A 299 17.44 17.95 24.69
C SER A 299 16.15 17.35 24.09
N SER A 300 16.21 16.18 23.46
CA SER A 300 15.12 15.61 22.65
C SER A 300 14.58 14.26 23.17
N ALA A 301 14.17 14.19 24.44
CA ALA A 301 13.36 13.08 24.96
C ALA A 301 11.95 13.53 25.38
N VAL A 302 11.78 14.79 25.79
CA VAL A 302 10.49 15.34 26.24
C VAL A 302 9.64 15.87 25.07
N ALA A 303 10.25 16.16 23.92
CA ALA A 303 9.56 16.70 22.75
C ALA A 303 8.63 15.69 22.06
N ALA A 304 8.96 14.39 22.08
CA ALA A 304 8.12 13.34 21.51
C ALA A 304 6.81 13.13 22.29
N ALA A 305 6.84 13.31 23.62
CA ALA A 305 5.65 13.20 24.48
C ALA A 305 4.69 14.39 24.30
N ASN A 306 5.21 15.59 24.01
CA ASN A 306 4.39 16.80 23.82
C ASN A 306 3.73 16.87 22.43
N ALA A 307 4.32 16.28 21.38
CA ALA A 307 3.69 16.18 20.05
C ALA A 307 2.40 15.33 20.09
N TYR A 308 2.37 14.29 20.91
CA TYR A 308 1.16 13.46 21.14
C TYR A 308 0.00 14.28 21.76
N GLY A 309 0.32 15.32 22.55
CA GLY A 309 -0.66 16.25 23.11
C GLY A 309 -1.25 17.21 22.08
N GLY A 310 -0.48 17.58 21.05
CA GLY A 310 -0.90 18.45 19.95
C GLY A 310 -1.99 17.81 19.09
N ALA A 311 -1.75 16.60 18.57
CA ALA A 311 -2.71 15.87 17.75
C ALA A 311 -4.01 15.52 18.51
N LYS A 312 -3.90 15.18 19.80
CA LYS A 312 -5.07 14.94 20.66
C LYS A 312 -5.89 16.22 20.87
N SER A 313 -5.23 17.36 21.04
CA SER A 313 -5.90 18.66 21.18
C SER A 313 -6.54 19.11 19.85
N ALA A 314 -5.88 18.88 18.71
CA ALA A 314 -6.42 19.14 17.38
C ALA A 314 -7.65 18.28 17.07
N MET A 315 -7.66 16.98 17.44
CA MET A 315 -8.85 16.12 17.32
C MET A 315 -10.03 16.64 18.16
N ILE A 316 -9.76 17.12 19.38
CA ILE A 316 -10.81 17.68 20.26
C ILE A 316 -11.35 18.97 19.66
N ILE A 317 -10.48 19.85 19.14
CA ILE A 317 -10.87 21.10 18.50
C ILE A 317 -11.68 20.84 17.23
N ALA A 318 -11.22 19.96 16.33
CA ALA A 318 -11.93 19.63 15.09
C ALA A 318 -13.31 19.02 15.36
N ALA A 319 -13.43 18.14 16.37
CA ALA A 319 -14.71 17.59 16.79
C ALA A 319 -15.68 18.67 17.32
N GLN A 320 -15.16 19.67 18.05
CA GLN A 320 -15.94 20.81 18.52
C GLN A 320 -16.37 21.75 17.38
N THR A 321 -15.46 22.05 16.45
CA THR A 321 -15.74 22.90 15.28
C THR A 321 -16.79 22.26 14.37
N HIS A 322 -16.72 20.94 14.14
CA HIS A 322 -17.71 20.23 13.33
C HIS A 322 -19.09 20.21 14.00
N LYS A 323 -19.14 20.08 15.35
CA LYS A 323 -20.39 20.21 16.12
C LYS A 323 -20.99 21.61 16.00
N GLN A 324 -20.17 22.66 16.04
CA GLN A 324 -20.61 24.04 15.85
C GLN A 324 -21.12 24.29 14.42
N ILE A 325 -20.45 23.76 13.40
CA ILE A 325 -20.88 23.88 11.99
C ILE A 325 -22.20 23.13 11.75
N LYS A 326 -22.37 21.95 12.36
CA LYS A 326 -23.64 21.19 12.28
C LYS A 326 -24.78 21.95 12.95
N ASN A 327 -24.56 22.48 14.15
CA ASN A 327 -25.56 23.29 14.86
C ASN A 327 -25.90 24.60 14.11
N ALA A 328 -24.93 25.19 13.40
CA ALA A 328 -25.16 26.36 12.56
C ALA A 328 -25.96 26.03 11.28
N LYS A 329 -25.81 24.82 10.74
CA LYS A 329 -26.59 24.34 9.58
C LYS A 329 -28.03 23.93 9.92
N GLU A 330 -28.29 23.54 11.17
CA GLU A 330 -29.60 23.04 11.62
C GLU A 330 -30.53 24.12 12.21
N GLY A 331 -30.15 25.41 12.17
CA GLY A 331 -31.08 26.54 12.27
C GLY A 331 -32.02 26.57 13.48
N GLY A 332 -31.48 26.83 14.69
CA GLY A 332 -32.27 27.14 15.88
C GLY A 332 -32.20 28.61 16.27
N VAL A 333 -33.29 29.35 16.05
CA VAL A 333 -33.45 30.74 16.50
C VAL A 333 -33.78 30.76 18.00
N SER A 334 -32.92 31.37 18.83
CA SER A 334 -33.38 32.27 19.90
C SER A 334 -32.25 33.19 20.36
N ALA A 335 -32.60 34.46 20.54
CA ALA A 335 -31.70 35.55 20.85
C ALA A 335 -31.64 35.85 22.36
N SER A 336 -30.56 36.55 22.73
CA SER A 336 -30.32 37.36 23.95
C SER A 336 -29.81 36.64 25.21
N ALA A 337 -28.53 36.84 25.55
CA ALA A 337 -28.10 37.79 26.59
C ALA A 337 -26.56 37.73 26.76
N ALA A 338 -25.97 38.88 27.03
CA ALA A 338 -24.56 39.19 26.96
C ALA A 338 -23.78 38.95 28.26
N ALA A 339 -22.45 38.88 28.10
CA ALA A 339 -21.38 39.22 29.05
C ALA A 339 -21.20 38.35 30.32
N ALA A 340 -20.10 37.58 30.34
CA ALA A 340 -19.03 37.75 31.34
C ALA A 340 -17.85 36.84 30.99
N ALA A 341 -16.67 37.45 30.84
CA ALA A 341 -15.39 36.76 30.85
C ALA A 341 -15.17 36.13 32.23
N THR A 342 -14.83 34.84 32.29
CA THR A 342 -14.10 34.24 33.41
C THR A 342 -13.52 32.88 32.99
N ALA A 343 -12.26 32.70 33.36
CA ALA A 343 -11.33 31.57 33.24
C ALA A 343 -11.81 30.16 32.76
N PRO A 344 -10.96 29.40 32.04
CA PRO A 344 -11.23 28.00 31.75
C PRO A 344 -11.32 27.16 33.05
N PRO A 345 -12.31 26.27 33.20
CA PRO A 345 -12.40 25.45 34.40
C PRO A 345 -11.32 24.35 34.38
N ILE A 346 -10.63 24.25 35.51
CA ILE A 346 -9.70 23.17 35.86
C ILE A 346 -10.48 21.85 35.90
N ILE A 347 -10.15 20.90 35.02
CA ILE A 347 -10.72 19.54 35.05
C ILE A 347 -9.82 18.65 35.88
N MET A 348 -10.16 18.51 37.17
CA MET A 348 -9.88 17.29 37.95
C MET A 348 -11.11 16.96 38.79
N ALA A 349 -11.88 15.97 38.38
CA ALA A 349 -12.62 15.09 39.27
C ALA A 349 -13.14 13.88 38.50
N ALA A 350 -12.72 12.70 38.94
CA ALA A 350 -13.35 11.44 38.61
C ALA A 350 -14.80 11.45 39.09
N ASN A 351 -15.75 11.05 38.25
CA ASN A 351 -17.08 10.67 38.71
C ASN A 351 -17.50 9.33 38.12
N LYS A 352 -17.81 8.41 39.04
CA LYS A 352 -18.44 7.11 38.81
C LYS A 352 -19.91 7.31 38.38
N SER A 353 -20.33 6.47 37.43
CA SER A 353 -21.67 5.86 37.35
C SER A 353 -22.90 6.78 37.16
N SER A 354 -23.34 6.91 35.91
CA SER A 354 -24.75 6.73 35.55
C SER A 354 -24.85 6.06 34.18
N THR A 355 -25.42 4.86 34.14
CA THR A 355 -25.72 4.06 32.94
C THR A 355 -26.87 4.69 32.15
N THR A 356 -26.55 5.54 31.19
CA THR A 356 -27.44 5.86 30.07
C THR A 356 -26.80 5.34 28.80
N LYS A 357 -27.42 4.32 28.18
CA LYS A 357 -27.01 3.83 26.85
C LYS A 357 -27.02 5.03 25.90
N PRO A 358 -25.93 5.37 25.20
CA PRO A 358 -25.98 6.47 24.25
C PRO A 358 -26.94 6.10 23.11
N ALA A 359 -27.73 7.05 22.63
CA ALA A 359 -28.59 6.81 21.47
C ALA A 359 -27.73 6.34 20.29
N LEU A 360 -28.21 5.40 19.48
CA LEU A 360 -27.52 4.93 18.27
C LEU A 360 -27.19 6.08 17.33
N ASP A 361 -28.03 7.10 17.23
CA ASP A 361 -27.64 8.31 16.49
C ASP A 361 -26.44 9.02 17.11
N THR A 362 -26.24 8.99 18.43
CA THR A 362 -25.07 9.56 19.12
C THR A 362 -23.82 8.66 19.04
N LEU A 363 -23.99 7.33 18.90
CA LEU A 363 -22.90 6.35 18.76
C LEU A 363 -22.55 6.01 17.30
N LEU A 364 -23.48 6.12 16.36
CA LEU A 364 -23.25 6.17 14.91
C LEU A 364 -22.66 7.51 14.49
N THR A 365 -22.77 8.55 15.35
CA THR A 365 -22.14 9.86 15.16
C THR A 365 -20.84 10.07 15.96
N GLN A 366 -20.51 9.18 16.90
CA GLN A 366 -19.17 9.03 17.46
C GLN A 366 -18.41 8.05 16.58
N SER A 367 -17.29 8.48 15.99
CA SER A 367 -16.38 7.54 15.34
C SER A 367 -15.99 6.47 16.37
N LEU A 368 -16.14 5.19 16.01
CA LEU A 368 -15.70 4.04 16.82
C LEU A 368 -14.15 3.93 16.89
N ALA A 369 -13.43 5.03 16.69
CA ALA A 369 -11.98 5.13 16.69
C ALA A 369 -11.46 5.30 18.12
N ASP A 370 -11.56 4.24 18.92
CA ASP A 370 -10.61 4.06 20.02
C ASP A 370 -9.35 3.38 19.48
N ARG A 371 -8.36 4.22 19.15
CA ARG A 371 -6.92 3.95 19.24
C ARG A 371 -6.23 3.03 18.21
N ALA A 372 -6.62 2.97 16.93
CA ALA A 372 -5.61 2.70 15.86
C ALA A 372 -4.41 3.66 16.06
N ASP A 373 -3.18 3.35 15.63
CA ASP A 373 -2.25 4.44 15.28
C ASP A 373 -2.81 5.03 13.99
N PRO A 374 -3.80 5.95 14.07
CA PRO A 374 -4.71 6.20 12.98
C PRO A 374 -3.99 7.03 11.91
N LEU A 375 -2.81 7.56 12.23
CA LEU A 375 -2.00 8.38 11.35
C LEU A 375 -1.19 7.54 10.36
N SER A 376 -0.71 6.36 10.76
CA SER A 376 0.14 5.51 9.92
C SER A 376 -0.63 4.43 9.18
N SER A 377 -1.47 3.66 9.87
CA SER A 377 -2.13 2.49 9.27
C SER A 377 -3.12 2.89 8.16
N LEU A 378 -3.83 4.00 8.33
CA LEU A 378 -4.72 4.53 7.28
C LEU A 378 -3.93 4.97 6.03
N ALA A 379 -2.73 5.55 6.21
CA ALA A 379 -1.86 5.92 5.09
C ALA A 379 -1.41 4.69 4.27
N PHE A 380 -1.06 3.59 4.94
CA PHE A 380 -0.68 2.35 4.28
C PHE A 380 -1.87 1.60 3.65
N LEU A 381 -3.06 1.67 4.27
CA LEU A 381 -4.30 1.22 3.63
C LEU A 381 -4.56 2.01 2.34
N THR A 382 -4.31 3.32 2.32
CA THR A 382 -4.41 4.12 1.10
C THR A 382 -3.45 3.64 0.01
N CYS A 383 -2.23 3.23 0.36
CA CYS A 383 -1.30 2.62 -0.60
C CYS A 383 -1.81 1.29 -1.17
N THR A 384 -2.57 0.53 -0.38
CA THR A 384 -3.11 -0.78 -0.77
C THR A 384 -4.40 -0.66 -1.57
N LEU A 385 -5.38 0.12 -1.09
CA LEU A 385 -6.74 0.17 -1.65
C LEU A 385 -6.88 1.10 -2.85
N ASN A 386 -6.00 2.09 -3.02
CA ASN A 386 -6.05 3.00 -4.17
C ASN A 386 -4.99 2.66 -5.24
N SER A 387 -4.58 1.39 -5.30
CA SER A 387 -3.59 0.93 -6.27
C SER A 387 -4.26 0.55 -7.60
N THR A 388 -4.13 1.43 -8.61
CA THR A 388 -4.82 1.30 -9.91
C THR A 388 -4.48 -0.01 -10.64
N ASN A 389 -3.24 -0.50 -10.53
CA ASN A 389 -2.77 -1.69 -11.23
C ASN A 389 -3.49 -2.97 -10.79
N GLN A 390 -3.87 -3.04 -9.51
CA GLN A 390 -4.59 -4.16 -8.92
C GLN A 390 -5.98 -4.36 -9.53
N ILE A 391 -6.50 -3.36 -10.24
CA ILE A 391 -7.81 -3.41 -10.91
C ILE A 391 -7.60 -3.53 -12.42
N LEU A 392 -6.75 -2.67 -12.99
CA LEU A 392 -6.57 -2.61 -14.44
C LEU A 392 -6.09 -3.94 -15.00
N HIS A 393 -5.05 -4.52 -14.42
CA HIS A 393 -4.42 -5.69 -15.03
C HIS A 393 -5.31 -6.94 -14.97
N PRO A 394 -5.93 -7.29 -13.83
CA PRO A 394 -6.87 -8.41 -13.75
C PRO A 394 -8.03 -8.28 -14.76
N CYS A 395 -8.66 -7.10 -14.85
CA CYS A 395 -9.78 -6.87 -15.76
C CYS A 395 -9.37 -6.93 -17.23
N ILE A 396 -8.21 -6.36 -17.59
CA ILE A 396 -7.67 -6.42 -18.95
C ILE A 396 -7.33 -7.87 -19.31
N LEU A 397 -6.73 -8.65 -18.40
CA LEU A 397 -6.43 -10.07 -18.64
C LEU A 397 -7.69 -10.88 -18.90
N VAL A 398 -8.72 -10.73 -18.06
CA VAL A 398 -10.00 -11.42 -18.22
C VAL A 398 -10.65 -11.08 -19.55
N ALA A 399 -10.69 -9.80 -19.93
CA ALA A 399 -11.27 -9.39 -21.19
C ALA A 399 -10.42 -9.88 -22.38
N LEU A 400 -9.10 -9.68 -22.35
CA LEU A 400 -8.20 -10.02 -23.45
C LEU A 400 -8.25 -11.51 -23.77
N PHE A 401 -8.08 -12.36 -22.75
CA PHE A 401 -8.12 -13.81 -22.88
C PHE A 401 -9.54 -14.36 -22.76
N ARG A 402 -10.52 -13.64 -23.33
CA ARG A 402 -11.87 -14.15 -23.57
C ARG A 402 -12.03 -14.52 -25.04
N ASP A 403 -12.36 -15.79 -25.29
CA ASP A 403 -12.76 -16.32 -26.60
C ASP A 403 -14.28 -16.52 -26.61
N GLU A 404 -15.00 -15.61 -27.28
CA GLU A 404 -16.46 -15.70 -27.42
C GLU A 404 -16.90 -16.85 -28.33
N ALA A 405 -16.03 -17.32 -29.23
CA ALA A 405 -16.35 -18.42 -30.13
C ALA A 405 -16.20 -19.79 -29.45
N ASN A 406 -15.36 -19.90 -28.42
CA ASN A 406 -15.10 -21.16 -27.70
C ASN A 406 -15.06 -20.96 -26.16
N PRO A 407 -16.20 -20.68 -25.52
CA PRO A 407 -16.24 -20.34 -24.09
C PRO A 407 -15.73 -21.48 -23.19
N GLU A 408 -16.05 -22.75 -23.49
CA GLU A 408 -15.66 -23.89 -22.65
C GLU A 408 -14.14 -24.05 -22.52
N ARG A 409 -13.42 -23.92 -23.64
CA ARG A 409 -11.95 -24.01 -23.67
C ARG A 409 -11.31 -22.84 -22.94
N ASN A 410 -11.86 -21.65 -23.17
CA ASN A 410 -11.38 -20.42 -22.59
C ASN A 410 -11.55 -20.37 -21.06
N GLU A 411 -12.67 -20.90 -20.57
CA GLU A 411 -12.95 -20.97 -19.14
C GLU A 411 -11.99 -21.87 -18.38
N GLN A 412 -11.31 -22.81 -19.04
CA GLN A 412 -10.41 -23.73 -18.35
C GLN A 412 -9.03 -23.14 -18.10
N ASP A 413 -8.38 -22.58 -19.12
CA ASP A 413 -6.99 -22.10 -19.02
C ASP A 413 -6.72 -20.76 -19.72
N GLY A 414 -7.75 -20.10 -20.23
CA GLY A 414 -7.64 -18.79 -20.89
C GLY A 414 -7.05 -18.87 -22.30
N THR A 415 -6.96 -20.06 -22.90
CA THR A 415 -6.47 -20.19 -24.28
C THR A 415 -7.38 -19.44 -25.25
N ILE A 416 -6.75 -18.67 -26.15
CA ILE A 416 -7.41 -17.97 -27.27
C ILE A 416 -6.62 -18.20 -28.56
N SER A 417 -7.28 -17.99 -29.70
CA SER A 417 -6.62 -17.96 -31.01
C SER A 417 -6.14 -16.54 -31.33
N TRP A 418 -4.95 -16.42 -31.93
CA TRP A 418 -4.35 -15.15 -32.35
C TRP A 418 -3.73 -15.30 -33.73
N ASN A 419 -3.95 -14.34 -34.64
CA ASN A 419 -3.34 -14.37 -35.96
C ASN A 419 -2.43 -13.14 -36.15
N PRO A 420 -1.10 -13.28 -36.03
CA PRO A 420 -0.18 -12.16 -36.12
C PRO A 420 -0.26 -11.37 -37.44
N THR A 421 -0.63 -12.03 -38.54
CA THR A 421 -0.76 -11.42 -39.86
C THR A 421 -2.01 -10.55 -39.95
N LYS A 422 -3.15 -11.05 -39.42
CA LYS A 422 -4.41 -10.28 -39.40
C LYS A 422 -4.34 -9.14 -38.39
N GLU A 423 -3.73 -9.37 -37.24
CA GLU A 423 -3.65 -8.41 -36.12
C GLU A 423 -2.44 -7.46 -36.21
N LEU A 424 -1.58 -7.64 -37.22
CA LEU A 424 -0.39 -6.82 -37.49
C LEU A 424 0.59 -6.70 -36.30
N THR A 425 0.52 -7.64 -35.36
CA THR A 425 1.34 -7.64 -34.15
C THR A 425 1.68 -9.08 -33.76
N PRO A 426 2.92 -9.34 -33.31
CA PRO A 426 3.37 -10.71 -33.03
C PRO A 426 2.58 -11.37 -31.89
N LEU A 427 2.12 -10.55 -30.93
CA LEU A 427 1.32 -10.94 -29.78
C LEU A 427 0.34 -9.82 -29.47
N PRO A 428 -0.77 -10.11 -28.77
CA PRO A 428 -1.72 -9.08 -28.37
C PRO A 428 -1.03 -8.02 -27.50
N ARG A 429 -1.29 -6.76 -27.80
CA ARG A 429 -0.88 -5.60 -26.99
C ARG A 429 -1.83 -5.49 -25.81
N PHE A 430 -1.28 -5.53 -24.62
CA PHE A 430 -2.01 -5.63 -23.37
C PHE A 430 -3.05 -4.53 -23.20
N TYR A 431 -2.63 -3.27 -23.31
CA TYR A 431 -3.56 -2.14 -23.16
C TYR A 431 -4.29 -1.80 -24.48
N ALA A 432 -3.63 -1.89 -25.62
CA ALA A 432 -4.26 -1.51 -26.89
C ALA A 432 -5.33 -2.51 -27.32
N ASP A 433 -5.06 -3.82 -27.26
CA ASP A 433 -5.99 -4.85 -27.72
C ASP A 433 -6.86 -5.35 -26.55
N GLY A 434 -6.28 -5.48 -25.35
CA GLY A 434 -7.01 -5.93 -24.17
C GLY A 434 -7.97 -4.88 -23.62
N ALA A 435 -7.53 -3.62 -23.48
CA ALA A 435 -8.40 -2.55 -22.96
C ALA A 435 -9.35 -1.96 -24.02
N ALA A 436 -9.13 -2.23 -25.31
CA ALA A 436 -10.10 -1.90 -26.37
C ALA A 436 -11.37 -2.74 -26.28
N LYS A 437 -11.33 -3.89 -25.61
CA LYS A 437 -12.54 -4.67 -25.35
C LYS A 437 -13.45 -3.91 -24.40
N ILE A 438 -14.71 -3.73 -24.80
CA ILE A 438 -15.73 -3.03 -24.01
C ILE A 438 -15.87 -3.64 -22.61
N GLU A 439 -15.69 -4.95 -22.48
CA GLU A 439 -15.72 -5.65 -21.20
C GLU A 439 -14.67 -5.14 -20.21
N ALA A 440 -13.44 -4.85 -20.67
CA ALA A 440 -12.39 -4.33 -19.79
C ALA A 440 -12.84 -3.01 -19.14
N GLY A 441 -13.35 -2.07 -19.95
CA GLY A 441 -13.87 -0.80 -19.44
C GLY A 441 -15.03 -0.97 -18.45
N LYS A 442 -15.96 -1.90 -18.74
CA LYS A 442 -17.08 -2.21 -17.84
C LYS A 442 -16.60 -2.78 -16.51
N LEU A 443 -15.74 -3.80 -16.53
CA LEU A 443 -15.20 -4.44 -15.33
C LEU A 443 -14.42 -3.43 -14.47
N ILE A 444 -13.55 -2.64 -15.09
CA ILE A 444 -12.76 -1.61 -14.39
C ILE A 444 -13.69 -0.58 -13.74
N THR A 445 -14.70 -0.08 -14.45
CA THR A 445 -15.62 0.92 -13.90
C THR A 445 -16.47 0.35 -12.77
N ALA A 446 -17.00 -0.87 -12.90
CA ALA A 446 -17.82 -1.50 -11.87
C ALA A 446 -17.01 -1.79 -10.60
N ILE A 447 -15.78 -2.30 -10.73
CA ILE A 447 -14.93 -2.63 -9.59
C ILE A 447 -14.38 -1.35 -8.95
N ALA A 448 -13.70 -0.49 -9.72
CA ALA A 448 -13.03 0.69 -9.19
C ALA A 448 -14.01 1.79 -8.76
N GLY A 449 -15.11 1.97 -9.49
CA GLY A 449 -16.10 3.03 -9.27
C GLY A 449 -17.36 2.56 -8.55
N GLY A 450 -17.39 1.32 -8.05
CA GLY A 450 -18.52 0.76 -7.30
C GLY A 450 -18.01 -0.10 -6.15
N GLU A 451 -17.72 -1.36 -6.43
CA GLU A 451 -17.42 -2.40 -5.43
C GLU A 451 -16.31 -2.00 -4.44
N MET A 452 -15.19 -1.47 -4.93
CA MET A 452 -14.10 -0.99 -4.06
C MET A 452 -14.46 0.25 -3.25
N TYR A 453 -15.31 1.13 -3.80
CA TYR A 453 -15.71 2.34 -3.10
C TYR A 453 -16.66 2.05 -1.95
N PHE A 454 -17.48 1.01 -2.04
CA PHE A 454 -18.27 0.53 -0.90
C PHE A 454 -17.36 0.10 0.26
N VAL A 455 -16.30 -0.67 -0.06
CA VAL A 455 -15.32 -1.12 0.93
C VAL A 455 -14.55 0.06 1.52
N ILE A 456 -14.10 1.00 0.69
CA ILE A 456 -13.36 2.19 1.13
C ILE A 456 -14.20 3.04 2.08
N ASP A 457 -15.43 3.40 1.71
CA ASP A 457 -16.30 4.23 2.57
C ASP A 457 -16.64 3.51 3.88
N ALA A 458 -16.99 2.22 3.84
CA ALA A 458 -17.27 1.45 5.06
C ALA A 458 -16.06 1.36 6.00
N LEU A 459 -14.86 1.07 5.48
CA LEU A 459 -13.64 1.05 6.29
C LEU A 459 -13.32 2.43 6.85
N GLU A 460 -13.46 3.47 6.05
CA GLU A 460 -13.19 4.84 6.47
C GLU A 460 -14.12 5.25 7.61
N ARG A 461 -15.42 4.97 7.53
CA ARG A 461 -16.37 5.25 8.62
C ARG A 461 -16.11 4.43 9.87
N LEU A 462 -15.58 3.21 9.74
CA LEU A 462 -15.28 2.32 10.86
C LEU A 462 -13.94 2.61 11.55
N LEU A 463 -12.94 3.07 10.79
CA LEU A 463 -11.54 3.17 11.23
C LEU A 463 -11.06 4.62 11.41
N SER A 464 -11.57 5.57 10.64
CA SER A 464 -11.13 6.96 10.67
C SER A 464 -11.87 7.78 11.75
N PRO A 465 -11.21 8.76 12.39
CA PRO A 465 -11.90 9.76 13.18
C PRO A 465 -12.90 10.53 12.31
N ARG A 466 -14.01 10.97 12.90
CA ARG A 466 -15.09 11.61 12.15
C ARG A 466 -14.62 12.91 11.49
N GLY A 467 -15.06 13.12 10.24
CA GLY A 467 -14.72 14.32 9.46
C GLY A 467 -13.39 14.21 8.72
N TYR A 468 -12.72 13.06 8.82
CA TYR A 468 -11.50 12.77 8.08
C TYR A 468 -11.70 11.58 7.17
N ASP A 469 -11.30 11.77 5.91
CA ASP A 469 -11.49 10.79 4.86
C ASP A 469 -10.14 10.41 4.19
N PRO A 470 -9.16 9.87 4.96
CA PRO A 470 -7.78 9.66 4.49
C PRO A 470 -7.64 8.60 3.38
N ILE A 471 -8.59 7.68 3.26
CA ILE A 471 -8.57 6.62 2.26
C ILE A 471 -9.31 7.09 1.01
N ALA A 472 -10.48 7.69 1.16
CA ALA A 472 -11.29 8.20 0.06
C ALA A 472 -10.72 9.47 -0.57
N ALA A 473 -9.89 10.25 0.12
CA ALA A 473 -9.29 11.47 -0.42
C ALA A 473 -8.55 11.27 -1.75
N LEU A 474 -8.05 10.05 -2.01
CA LEU A 474 -7.26 9.73 -3.20
C LEU A 474 -7.96 8.84 -4.24
N HIS A 475 -9.28 8.75 -4.16
CA HIS A 475 -10.08 7.99 -5.14
C HIS A 475 -9.97 8.56 -6.56
N GLY A 476 -10.35 7.77 -7.55
CA GLY A 476 -10.38 8.17 -8.97
C GLY A 476 -9.00 8.39 -9.60
N GLY A 477 -7.92 8.07 -8.90
CA GLY A 477 -6.55 8.21 -9.39
C GLY A 477 -6.14 9.68 -9.55
N GLU A 478 -5.92 10.10 -10.80
CA GLU A 478 -5.46 11.44 -11.15
C GLU A 478 -6.50 12.53 -10.82
N PRO A 479 -6.07 13.80 -10.63
CA PRO A 479 -6.95 14.89 -10.22
C PRO A 479 -8.19 15.08 -11.11
N VAL A 480 -8.04 14.86 -12.42
CA VAL A 480 -9.15 14.98 -13.38
C VAL A 480 -10.17 13.86 -13.23
N GLY A 481 -9.71 12.61 -13.13
CA GLY A 481 -10.57 11.45 -12.91
C GLY A 481 -11.37 11.59 -11.62
N ARG A 482 -10.70 11.98 -10.52
CA ARG A 482 -11.34 12.30 -9.24
C ARG A 482 -12.40 13.40 -9.36
N LYS A 483 -12.06 14.51 -10.02
CA LYS A 483 -13.00 15.62 -10.22
C LYS A 483 -14.23 15.18 -10.99
N ILE A 484 -14.06 14.38 -12.05
CA ILE A 484 -15.18 13.83 -12.83
C ILE A 484 -16.04 12.91 -11.95
N MET A 485 -15.43 12.00 -11.20
CA MET A 485 -16.16 11.11 -10.29
C MET A 485 -16.98 11.90 -9.27
N ASN A 486 -16.38 12.89 -8.62
CA ASN A 486 -17.08 13.75 -7.66
C ASN A 486 -18.22 14.56 -8.30
N VAL A 487 -17.99 15.20 -9.45
CA VAL A 487 -19.02 16.00 -10.14
C VAL A 487 -20.21 15.16 -10.56
N LEU A 488 -19.97 13.90 -10.91
CA LEU A 488 -21.03 12.95 -11.25
C LEU A 488 -21.70 12.35 -10.00
N GLY A 489 -21.31 12.74 -8.78
CA GLY A 489 -21.83 12.17 -7.53
C GLY A 489 -21.42 10.72 -7.32
N ASN A 490 -20.27 10.32 -7.87
CA ASN A 490 -19.67 8.99 -7.73
C ASN A 490 -18.43 9.04 -6.83
N SER A 491 -18.44 9.88 -5.78
CA SER A 491 -17.41 9.77 -4.75
C SER A 491 -17.59 8.47 -3.95
N PRO A 492 -16.55 7.96 -3.27
CA PRO A 492 -16.68 6.80 -2.40
C PRO A 492 -17.84 6.95 -1.40
N HIS A 493 -17.99 8.15 -0.84
CA HIS A 493 -19.05 8.43 0.12
C HIS A 493 -20.44 8.40 -0.50
N ASP A 494 -20.63 9.01 -1.67
CA ASP A 494 -21.92 9.01 -2.37
C ASP A 494 -22.36 7.58 -2.74
N LEU A 495 -21.41 6.75 -3.16
CA LEU A 495 -21.67 5.38 -3.59
C LEU A 495 -21.88 4.45 -2.39
N GLY A 496 -21.07 4.56 -1.35
CA GLY A 496 -21.24 3.84 -0.09
C GLY A 496 -22.60 4.13 0.55
N SER A 497 -22.99 5.40 0.60
CA SER A 497 -24.31 5.83 1.08
C SER A 497 -25.45 5.26 0.24
N ARG A 498 -25.41 5.42 -1.10
CA ARG A 498 -26.47 4.92 -2.00
C ARG A 498 -26.63 3.41 -2.00
N SER A 499 -25.54 2.68 -1.76
CA SER A 499 -25.57 1.22 -1.63
C SER A 499 -26.20 0.74 -0.33
N GLY A 500 -26.23 1.57 0.73
CA GLY A 500 -26.65 1.16 2.06
C GLY A 500 -25.66 0.22 2.78
N LEU A 501 -24.58 -0.23 2.11
CA LEU A 501 -23.61 -1.19 2.66
C LEU A 501 -22.79 -0.61 3.81
N THR A 502 -22.46 0.68 3.75
CA THR A 502 -21.79 1.36 4.86
C THR A 502 -22.63 1.35 6.12
N ASN A 503 -23.93 1.67 6.00
CA ASN A 503 -24.85 1.63 7.12
C ASN A 503 -25.05 0.21 7.65
N LEU A 504 -25.10 -0.79 6.76
CA LEU A 504 -25.16 -2.20 7.13
C LEU A 504 -23.93 -2.62 7.96
N ALA A 505 -22.73 -2.27 7.50
CA ALA A 505 -21.48 -2.59 8.20
C ALA A 505 -21.44 -1.93 9.59
N LEU A 506 -21.81 -0.65 9.69
CA LEU A 506 -21.87 0.09 10.95
C LEU A 506 -22.89 -0.53 11.92
N LYS A 507 -24.12 -0.83 11.46
CA LYS A 507 -25.15 -1.48 12.27
C LYS A 507 -24.72 -2.86 12.75
N THR A 508 -24.09 -3.64 11.87
CA THR A 508 -23.60 -4.99 12.18
C THR A 508 -22.53 -4.94 13.27
N GLU A 509 -21.56 -4.03 13.15
CA GLU A 509 -20.53 -3.86 14.18
C GLU A 509 -21.09 -3.32 15.49
N PHE A 510 -22.05 -2.39 15.44
CA PHE A 510 -22.76 -1.92 16.63
C PHE A 510 -23.50 -3.06 17.35
N ALA A 511 -24.25 -3.88 16.60
CA ALA A 511 -24.97 -5.03 17.14
C ALA A 511 -24.03 -6.01 17.86
N LYS A 512 -22.84 -6.25 17.31
CA LYS A 512 -21.82 -7.11 17.92
C LYS A 512 -21.26 -6.52 19.22
N LEU A 513 -21.12 -5.20 19.32
CA LEU A 513 -20.55 -4.54 20.50
C LEU A 513 -21.57 -4.34 21.64
N TYR A 514 -22.83 -4.04 21.31
CA TYR A 514 -23.83 -3.60 22.28
C TYR A 514 -25.06 -4.52 22.38
N GLY A 515 -25.14 -5.58 21.56
CA GLY A 515 -26.25 -6.54 21.52
C GLY A 515 -27.36 -6.11 20.53
N SER A 516 -28.05 -7.10 19.94
CA SER A 516 -29.06 -6.87 18.89
C SER A 516 -30.31 -6.11 19.37
N GLU A 517 -30.68 -6.23 20.64
CA GLU A 517 -31.81 -5.50 21.22
C GLU A 517 -31.55 -3.98 21.25
N SER A 518 -30.30 -3.57 21.47
CA SER A 518 -29.91 -2.15 21.46
C SER A 518 -30.03 -1.51 20.08
N VAL A 519 -29.92 -2.30 19.00
CA VAL A 519 -30.12 -1.83 17.63
C VAL A 519 -31.61 -1.58 17.38
N LYS A 520 -32.48 -2.49 17.83
CA LYS A 520 -33.95 -2.38 17.64
C LYS A 520 -34.53 -1.19 18.39
N GLU A 521 -34.11 -0.96 19.65
CA GLU A 521 -34.52 0.21 20.44
C GLU A 521 -34.13 1.52 19.77
N ALA A 522 -33.01 1.50 19.07
CA ALA A 522 -32.42 2.66 18.44
C ALA A 522 -32.92 2.93 17.01
N SER A 523 -33.25 1.88 16.26
CA SER A 523 -33.81 1.97 14.91
C SER A 523 -35.34 2.09 14.91
N ALA A 524 -35.97 2.12 16.09
CA ALA A 524 -37.42 2.21 16.28
C ALA A 524 -38.04 3.50 15.68
N GLY A 525 -37.23 4.47 15.24
CA GLY A 525 -37.67 5.68 14.54
C GLY A 525 -37.56 5.65 13.01
N SER A 526 -36.97 4.61 12.41
CA SER A 526 -36.69 4.56 10.96
C SER A 526 -37.20 3.27 10.28
N ALA A 527 -38.26 2.67 10.82
CA ALA A 527 -38.83 1.45 10.28
C ALA A 527 -39.77 1.75 9.10
N SER A 528 -39.21 1.78 7.89
CA SER A 528 -39.96 1.49 6.67
C SER A 528 -39.03 0.86 5.62
N ASP A 529 -39.28 -0.41 5.30
CA ASP A 529 -39.11 -1.07 3.98
C ASP A 529 -37.79 -0.98 3.19
N GLU A 530 -36.66 -0.52 3.75
CA GLU A 530 -35.41 -0.33 2.99
C GLU A 530 -34.54 -1.59 2.75
N GLU A 531 -34.84 -2.76 3.34
CA GLU A 531 -34.01 -3.97 3.19
C GLU A 531 -33.86 -4.44 1.72
N ASP A 532 -34.90 -4.25 0.89
CA ASP A 532 -34.87 -4.60 -0.55
C ASP A 532 -33.97 -3.68 -1.40
N THR A 533 -33.43 -2.60 -0.82
CA THR A 533 -32.59 -1.62 -1.52
C THR A 533 -31.12 -1.65 -1.14
N ILE A 534 -30.68 -2.57 -0.28
CA ILE A 534 -29.28 -2.65 0.16
C ILE A 534 -28.46 -3.51 -0.80
N GLY A 535 -27.28 -3.00 -1.16
CA GLY A 535 -26.29 -3.73 -1.94
C GLY A 535 -26.00 -3.13 -3.32
N ASN A 536 -25.14 -3.83 -4.05
CA ASN A 536 -24.78 -3.47 -5.42
C ASN A 536 -25.96 -3.72 -6.37
N ARG A 537 -26.34 -2.72 -7.16
CA ARG A 537 -27.46 -2.80 -8.10
C ARG A 537 -27.22 -1.96 -9.35
N ALA A 538 -27.86 -2.34 -10.45
CA ALA A 538 -27.77 -1.62 -11.71
C ALA A 538 -28.19 -0.15 -11.54
N GLY A 539 -27.43 0.77 -12.14
CA GLY A 539 -27.72 2.21 -12.10
C GLY A 539 -27.21 2.92 -10.84
N LEU A 540 -26.52 2.23 -9.94
CA LEU A 540 -25.94 2.85 -8.75
C LEU A 540 -24.77 3.79 -9.11
N ILE A 541 -23.99 3.48 -10.14
CA ILE A 541 -22.96 4.37 -10.67
C ILE A 541 -23.59 5.35 -11.68
N ASN A 542 -23.52 6.64 -11.40
CA ASN A 542 -24.04 7.65 -12.31
C ASN A 542 -23.23 7.66 -13.60
N ARG A 543 -23.91 7.57 -14.75
CA ARG A 543 -23.29 7.55 -16.09
C ARG A 543 -22.29 6.42 -16.28
N GLU A 544 -22.51 5.27 -15.64
CA GLU A 544 -21.64 4.09 -15.69
C GLU A 544 -21.18 3.73 -17.12
N LYS A 545 -22.12 3.63 -18.07
CA LYS A 545 -21.81 3.29 -19.47
C LYS A 545 -20.84 4.29 -20.13
N LEU A 546 -20.99 5.58 -19.84
CA LEU A 546 -20.11 6.63 -20.35
C LEU A 546 -18.73 6.51 -19.71
N LEU A 547 -18.66 6.30 -18.40
CA LEU A 547 -17.40 6.12 -17.67
C LEU A 547 -16.63 4.89 -18.15
N ALA A 548 -17.32 3.76 -18.36
CA ALA A 548 -16.74 2.54 -18.91
C ALA A 548 -16.19 2.75 -20.33
N TRP A 549 -16.92 3.47 -21.17
CA TRP A 549 -16.46 3.84 -22.51
C TRP A 549 -15.24 4.76 -22.47
N CYS A 550 -15.25 5.79 -21.62
CA CYS A 550 -14.11 6.68 -21.43
C CYS A 550 -12.87 5.92 -20.94
N MET A 551 -13.04 4.98 -19.99
CA MET A 551 -11.94 4.17 -19.45
C MET A 551 -11.32 3.28 -20.53
N SER A 552 -12.15 2.52 -21.26
CA SER A 552 -11.67 1.66 -22.36
C SER A 552 -10.98 2.48 -23.46
N THR A 553 -11.58 3.61 -23.87
CA THR A 553 -11.00 4.49 -24.89
C THR A 553 -9.69 5.13 -24.43
N GLY A 554 -9.61 5.58 -23.17
CA GLY A 554 -8.40 6.20 -22.62
C GLY A 554 -7.23 5.22 -22.54
N LEU A 555 -7.47 3.98 -22.14
CA LEU A 555 -6.44 2.95 -22.03
C LEU A 555 -5.96 2.46 -23.41
N SER A 556 -6.91 2.16 -24.32
CA SER A 556 -6.61 1.64 -25.65
C SER A 556 -5.91 2.63 -26.58
N ARG A 557 -6.08 3.94 -26.34
CA ARG A 557 -5.45 5.00 -27.14
C ARG A 557 -4.23 5.62 -26.48
N ASN A 558 -3.80 5.11 -25.33
CA ASN A 558 -2.63 5.65 -24.64
C ASN A 558 -1.34 5.24 -25.36
N SER A 559 -0.71 6.19 -26.05
CA SER A 559 0.53 5.97 -26.80
C SER A 559 1.65 5.34 -25.98
N ARG A 560 1.74 5.65 -24.67
CA ARG A 560 2.75 5.09 -23.76
C ARG A 560 2.56 3.60 -23.52
N LEU A 561 1.31 3.13 -23.62
CA LEU A 561 0.90 1.78 -23.27
C LEU A 561 0.71 0.88 -24.49
N ASN A 562 0.59 1.46 -25.69
CA ASN A 562 0.34 0.73 -26.93
C ASN A 562 1.42 -0.29 -27.30
N ALA A 563 2.65 -0.13 -26.84
CA ALA A 563 3.75 -1.06 -27.14
C ALA A 563 3.87 -2.22 -26.13
N VAL A 564 3.06 -2.25 -25.07
CA VAL A 564 3.15 -3.27 -24.03
C VAL A 564 2.50 -4.55 -24.54
N LEU A 565 3.30 -5.59 -24.78
CA LEU A 565 2.80 -6.91 -25.16
C LEU A 565 2.22 -7.65 -23.95
N SER A 566 1.22 -8.48 -24.21
CA SER A 566 0.52 -9.25 -23.19
C SER A 566 1.39 -10.40 -22.66
N PRO A 567 1.36 -10.67 -21.35
CA PRO A 567 2.07 -11.80 -20.76
C PRO A 567 1.40 -13.11 -21.18
N CYS A 568 1.88 -13.74 -22.24
CA CYS A 568 1.35 -15.00 -22.74
C CYS A 568 2.43 -16.02 -23.08
N ILE A 569 2.01 -17.28 -23.15
CA ILE A 569 2.77 -18.41 -23.65
C ILE A 569 2.17 -18.77 -25.01
N VAL A 570 3.03 -18.84 -26.01
CA VAL A 570 2.66 -19.27 -27.38
C VAL A 570 2.77 -20.77 -27.48
N ASP A 571 1.75 -21.42 -28.00
CA ASP A 571 1.81 -22.81 -28.43
C ASP A 571 2.17 -22.88 -29.91
N GLU A 572 3.46 -22.98 -30.22
CA GLU A 572 3.94 -23.04 -31.61
C GLU A 572 3.45 -24.30 -32.35
N SER A 573 3.10 -25.36 -31.63
CA SER A 573 2.58 -26.59 -32.25
C SER A 573 1.15 -26.43 -32.80
N SER A 574 0.43 -25.41 -32.34
CA SER A 574 -0.94 -25.11 -32.74
C SER A 574 -1.05 -24.25 -34.01
N ARG A 575 0.09 -23.88 -34.62
CA ARG A 575 0.16 -22.97 -35.77
C ARG A 575 -0.56 -23.56 -36.98
N GLN A 576 -1.60 -22.87 -37.44
CA GLN A 576 -2.35 -23.21 -38.64
C GLN A 576 -1.69 -22.62 -39.91
N GLU A 577 -2.10 -23.11 -41.08
CA GLU A 577 -1.59 -22.64 -42.38
C GLU A 577 -1.81 -21.14 -42.61
N ASP A 578 -2.90 -20.57 -42.07
CA ASP A 578 -3.22 -19.15 -42.17
C ASP A 578 -2.43 -18.26 -41.18
N GLY A 579 -1.50 -18.86 -40.42
CA GLY A 579 -0.68 -18.21 -39.41
C GLY A 579 -1.35 -18.05 -38.05
N THR A 580 -2.58 -18.53 -37.87
CA THR A 580 -3.26 -18.52 -36.56
C THR A 580 -2.54 -19.44 -35.57
N ILE A 581 -2.24 -18.92 -34.39
CA ILE A 581 -1.59 -19.62 -33.28
C ILE A 581 -2.47 -19.57 -32.04
N GLN A 582 -2.36 -20.56 -31.17
CA GLN A 582 -2.99 -20.55 -29.86
C GLN A 582 -2.04 -19.94 -28.85
N ILE A 583 -2.58 -19.06 -28.02
CA ILE A 583 -1.86 -18.41 -26.93
C ILE A 583 -2.66 -18.55 -25.64
N LYS A 584 -1.96 -18.65 -24.52
CA LYS A 584 -2.57 -18.70 -23.18
C LYS A 584 -1.88 -17.72 -22.23
N PRO A 585 -2.58 -17.23 -21.20
CA PRO A 585 -1.97 -16.32 -20.22
C PRO A 585 -0.76 -16.95 -19.52
N ASN A 586 0.29 -16.15 -19.31
CA ASN A 586 1.41 -16.54 -18.46
C ASN A 586 1.12 -16.17 -16.99
N THR A 587 0.60 -17.15 -16.25
CA THR A 587 0.17 -17.00 -14.86
C THR A 587 1.30 -16.85 -13.86
N GLN A 588 2.57 -17.00 -14.28
CA GLN A 588 3.75 -16.78 -13.44
C GLN A 588 4.20 -15.31 -13.40
N THR A 589 3.51 -14.43 -14.14
CA THR A 589 3.85 -13.00 -14.18
C THR A 589 3.23 -12.23 -13.01
N ARG A 590 3.80 -11.06 -12.72
CA ARG A 590 3.33 -10.18 -11.64
C ARG A 590 1.90 -9.68 -11.83
N PHE A 591 1.43 -9.63 -13.07
CA PHE A 591 0.04 -9.31 -13.39
C PHE A 591 -0.97 -10.27 -12.73
N PHE A 592 -0.54 -11.49 -12.42
CA PHE A 592 -1.33 -12.47 -11.68
C PHE A 592 -0.98 -12.42 -10.19
N THR A 593 0.29 -12.61 -9.86
CA THR A 593 0.69 -12.77 -8.45
C THR A 593 0.50 -11.48 -7.64
N ASP A 594 0.92 -10.33 -8.14
CA ASP A 594 0.87 -9.07 -7.38
C ASP A 594 -0.52 -8.43 -7.46
N ASP A 595 -1.16 -8.41 -8.63
CA ASP A 595 -2.44 -7.70 -8.81
C ASP A 595 -3.67 -8.51 -8.40
N THR A 596 -3.63 -9.85 -8.48
CA THR A 596 -4.74 -10.71 -8.04
C THR A 596 -4.59 -11.12 -6.59
N GLN A 597 -3.52 -11.85 -6.23
CA GLN A 597 -3.31 -12.40 -4.87
C GLN A 597 -3.05 -11.29 -3.85
N HIS A 598 -2.26 -10.29 -4.23
CA HIS A 598 -1.90 -9.16 -3.37
C HIS A 598 -2.66 -7.88 -3.72
N GLY A 599 -3.73 -7.98 -4.50
CA GLY A 599 -4.60 -6.86 -4.87
C GLY A 599 -6.08 -7.17 -4.64
N LEU A 600 -6.78 -7.67 -5.66
CA LEU A 600 -8.24 -7.93 -5.56
C LEU A 600 -8.64 -8.84 -4.39
N CYS A 601 -7.81 -9.84 -4.04
CA CYS A 601 -8.10 -10.70 -2.89
C CYS A 601 -8.15 -9.93 -1.56
N ILE A 602 -7.41 -8.82 -1.44
CA ILE A 602 -7.47 -7.95 -0.26
C ILE A 602 -8.81 -7.24 -0.18
N VAL A 603 -9.29 -6.70 -1.30
CA VAL A 603 -10.58 -6.01 -1.38
C VAL A 603 -11.71 -6.96 -1.00
N LEU A 604 -11.73 -8.17 -1.57
CA LEU A 604 -12.73 -9.19 -1.24
C LEU A 604 -12.63 -9.63 0.21
N GLY A 605 -11.41 -9.80 0.74
CA GLY A 605 -11.18 -10.12 2.14
C GLY A 605 -11.73 -9.05 3.08
N LEU A 606 -11.51 -7.77 2.77
CA LEU A 606 -12.05 -6.65 3.56
C LEU A 606 -13.58 -6.56 3.43
N ALA A 607 -14.15 -6.75 2.24
CA ALA A 607 -15.60 -6.81 2.04
C ALA A 607 -16.26 -7.92 2.89
N GLU A 608 -15.65 -9.10 2.94
CA GLU A 608 -16.13 -10.21 3.80
C GLU A 608 -16.07 -9.84 5.28
N LEU A 609 -15.00 -9.18 5.74
CA LEU A 609 -14.88 -8.71 7.13
C LEU A 609 -15.97 -7.69 7.49
N LEU A 610 -16.32 -6.81 6.56
CA LEU A 610 -17.38 -5.82 6.70
C LEU A 610 -18.79 -6.44 6.72
N GLY A 611 -18.91 -7.73 6.41
CA GLY A 611 -20.19 -8.44 6.37
C GLY A 611 -20.95 -8.25 5.06
N PHE A 612 -20.26 -7.89 3.97
CA PHE A 612 -20.89 -7.82 2.65
C PHE A 612 -21.18 -9.23 2.14
N ASP A 613 -22.31 -9.38 1.44
CA ASP A 613 -22.59 -10.59 0.70
C ASP A 613 -21.79 -10.52 -0.61
N LEU A 614 -20.68 -11.24 -0.71
CA LEU A 614 -19.78 -11.08 -1.86
C LEU A 614 -20.42 -11.48 -3.20
N GLU A 615 -21.41 -12.37 -3.23
CA GLU A 615 -22.11 -12.73 -4.47
C GLU A 615 -23.01 -11.58 -4.95
N ARG A 616 -23.67 -10.90 -4.02
CA ARG A 616 -24.56 -9.77 -4.33
C ARG A 616 -23.80 -8.46 -4.50
N ASP A 617 -22.86 -8.18 -3.61
CA ASP A 617 -22.25 -6.86 -3.41
C ASP A 617 -20.93 -6.68 -4.16
N MET A 618 -20.19 -7.77 -4.40
CA MET A 618 -18.90 -7.76 -5.08
C MET A 618 -18.84 -8.67 -6.34
N PRO A 619 -19.92 -8.78 -7.16
CA PRO A 619 -20.03 -9.79 -8.21
C PRO A 619 -18.93 -9.70 -9.28
N GLN A 620 -18.50 -8.49 -9.66
CA GLN A 620 -17.51 -8.30 -10.73
C GLN A 620 -16.10 -8.63 -10.25
N ALA A 621 -15.70 -8.17 -9.06
CA ALA A 621 -14.43 -8.54 -8.46
C ALA A 621 -14.36 -10.05 -8.23
N LEU A 622 -15.45 -10.65 -7.75
CA LEU A 622 -15.53 -12.09 -7.51
C LEU A 622 -15.44 -12.89 -8.82
N TYR A 623 -16.13 -12.47 -9.88
CA TYR A 623 -16.01 -13.03 -11.22
C TYR A 623 -14.57 -13.00 -11.73
N VAL A 624 -13.90 -11.85 -11.65
CA VAL A 624 -12.52 -11.68 -12.12
C VAL A 624 -11.57 -12.59 -11.34
N VAL A 625 -11.64 -12.62 -10.01
CA VAL A 625 -10.76 -13.46 -9.18
C VAL A 625 -11.01 -14.94 -9.44
N ARG A 626 -12.28 -15.39 -9.52
CA ARG A 626 -12.62 -16.80 -9.83
C ARG A 626 -12.07 -17.25 -11.17
N ARG A 627 -12.13 -16.38 -12.19
CA ARG A 627 -11.57 -16.70 -13.52
C ARG A 627 -10.05 -16.80 -13.47
N LEU A 628 -9.38 -15.82 -12.88
CA LEU A 628 -7.92 -15.77 -12.81
C LEU A 628 -7.35 -16.91 -11.95
N GLN A 629 -7.96 -17.22 -10.80
CA GLN A 629 -7.49 -18.30 -9.94
C GLN A 629 -7.59 -19.66 -10.63
N LYS A 630 -8.61 -19.87 -11.48
CA LYS A 630 -8.75 -21.11 -12.27
C LYS A 630 -7.59 -21.27 -13.24
N TRP A 631 -7.20 -20.20 -13.94
CA TRP A 631 -6.01 -20.19 -14.80
C TRP A 631 -4.72 -20.42 -14.01
N MET A 632 -4.63 -19.86 -12.79
CA MET A 632 -3.50 -20.05 -11.89
C MET A 632 -3.46 -21.43 -11.22
N LYS A 633 -4.53 -22.22 -11.33
CA LYS A 633 -4.74 -23.49 -10.62
C LYS A 633 -4.67 -23.30 -9.10
N LYS A 634 -5.34 -22.27 -8.62
CA LYS A 634 -5.41 -21.84 -7.21
C LYS A 634 -6.84 -21.56 -6.79
N GLU A 635 -7.08 -21.53 -5.49
CA GLU A 635 -8.36 -21.23 -4.88
C GLU A 635 -8.19 -20.14 -3.80
N PHE A 636 -8.22 -18.88 -4.22
CA PHE A 636 -8.14 -17.73 -3.31
C PHE A 636 -9.51 -17.32 -2.78
N VAL A 637 -10.56 -17.62 -3.54
CA VAL A 637 -11.97 -17.56 -3.14
C VAL A 637 -12.67 -18.85 -3.49
N LEU A 638 -13.75 -19.19 -2.78
CA LEU A 638 -14.55 -20.37 -3.08
C LEU A 638 -15.11 -20.30 -4.51
N PRO A 639 -14.94 -21.37 -5.32
CA PRO A 639 -15.66 -21.54 -6.58
C PRO A 639 -17.18 -21.52 -6.35
N GLN A 640 -17.94 -21.05 -7.34
CA GLN A 640 -19.41 -20.91 -7.23
C GLN A 640 -20.08 -22.20 -6.76
N GLU A 641 -19.65 -23.33 -7.31
CA GLU A 641 -20.15 -24.67 -7.04
C GLU A 641 -19.87 -25.16 -5.60
N LYS A 642 -18.96 -24.51 -4.87
CA LYS A 642 -18.66 -24.82 -3.46
C LYS A 642 -19.33 -23.86 -2.47
N VAL A 643 -20.01 -22.82 -2.95
CA VAL A 643 -20.68 -21.86 -2.08
C VAL A 643 -21.98 -22.47 -1.55
N THR A 644 -22.08 -22.55 -0.23
CA THR A 644 -23.29 -23.02 0.49
C THR A 644 -23.78 -21.94 1.45
N ALA A 645 -24.98 -22.12 2.00
CA ALA A 645 -25.51 -21.19 3.00
C ALA A 645 -24.56 -21.09 4.21
N GLY A 646 -24.06 -19.89 4.48
CA GLY A 646 -23.11 -19.63 5.57
C GLY A 646 -21.63 -19.78 5.20
N SER A 647 -21.29 -20.14 3.96
CA SER A 647 -19.91 -20.17 3.47
C SER A 647 -19.26 -18.79 3.54
N LYS A 648 -18.00 -18.74 3.97
CA LYS A 648 -17.16 -17.55 3.90
C LYS A 648 -16.24 -17.65 2.69
N ILE A 649 -16.65 -17.01 1.60
CA ILE A 649 -16.04 -17.14 0.27
C ILE A 649 -14.52 -16.93 0.27
N VAL A 650 -13.99 -16.01 1.07
CA VAL A 650 -12.54 -15.77 1.18
C VAL A 650 -11.95 -16.62 2.31
N SER A 651 -12.54 -16.59 3.51
CA SER A 651 -11.97 -17.27 4.69
C SER A 651 -11.85 -18.79 4.54
N ASP A 652 -12.78 -19.42 3.81
CA ASP A 652 -12.85 -20.88 3.65
C ASP A 652 -12.06 -21.38 2.42
N ALA A 653 -11.50 -20.47 1.62
CA ALA A 653 -10.77 -20.81 0.41
C ALA A 653 -9.42 -21.47 0.72
N LYS A 654 -9.08 -22.53 -0.01
CA LYS A 654 -7.91 -23.38 0.25
C LYS A 654 -6.57 -22.62 0.26
N ASP A 655 -6.36 -21.72 -0.68
CA ASP A 655 -5.08 -21.05 -0.92
C ASP A 655 -5.07 -19.60 -0.39
N VAL A 656 -6.00 -19.23 0.50
CA VAL A 656 -6.09 -17.88 1.09
C VAL A 656 -4.78 -17.46 1.77
N SER A 657 -4.04 -18.40 2.36
CA SER A 657 -2.74 -18.14 3.01
C SER A 657 -1.63 -17.67 2.07
N GLU A 658 -1.80 -17.83 0.76
CA GLU A 658 -0.87 -17.33 -0.25
C GLU A 658 -1.19 -15.88 -0.67
N THR A 659 -2.29 -15.31 -0.20
CA THR A 659 -2.74 -13.96 -0.52
C THR A 659 -2.27 -12.94 0.51
N SER A 660 -2.54 -11.67 0.24
CA SER A 660 -2.42 -10.60 1.24
C SER A 660 -3.73 -10.28 1.97
N ALA A 661 -4.80 -11.06 1.77
CA ALA A 661 -6.07 -10.78 2.44
C ALA A 661 -5.87 -10.81 3.96
N PRO A 662 -6.58 -9.99 4.76
CA PRO A 662 -6.49 -10.02 6.22
C PRO A 662 -6.66 -11.43 6.82
N GLN A 663 -7.51 -12.25 6.19
CA GLN A 663 -7.78 -13.65 6.52
C GLN A 663 -6.50 -14.51 6.50
N ALA A 664 -5.57 -14.25 5.58
CA ALA A 664 -4.27 -14.93 5.50
C ALA A 664 -3.41 -14.72 6.75
N PHE A 665 -3.68 -13.64 7.49
CA PHE A 665 -3.03 -13.26 8.74
C PHE A 665 -3.93 -13.53 9.95
N GLY A 666 -4.93 -14.41 9.81
CA GLY A 666 -5.79 -14.82 10.92
C GLY A 666 -6.81 -13.77 11.38
N VAL A 667 -6.92 -12.62 10.68
CA VAL A 667 -7.91 -11.57 10.97
C VAL A 667 -9.25 -11.96 10.35
N LYS A 668 -10.26 -12.19 11.19
CA LYS A 668 -11.58 -12.73 10.82
C LYS A 668 -12.75 -11.81 11.22
N SER A 669 -12.48 -10.65 11.81
CA SER A 669 -13.49 -9.63 12.13
C SER A 669 -12.94 -8.22 12.02
N VAL A 670 -13.83 -7.22 11.90
CA VAL A 670 -13.46 -5.79 11.94
C VAL A 670 -12.77 -5.43 13.25
N GLN A 671 -13.19 -6.00 14.39
CA GLN A 671 -12.56 -5.74 15.68
C GLN A 671 -11.13 -6.28 15.75
N GLU A 672 -10.89 -7.47 15.20
CA GLU A 672 -9.53 -8.00 15.04
C GLU A 672 -8.72 -7.13 14.09
N LEU A 673 -9.30 -6.66 12.97
CA LEU A 673 -8.63 -5.75 12.04
C LEU A 673 -8.24 -4.43 12.73
N LYS A 674 -9.13 -3.84 13.53
CA LYS A 674 -8.84 -2.65 14.34
C LYS A 674 -7.64 -2.89 15.23
N ARG A 675 -7.69 -3.92 16.08
CA ARG A 675 -6.59 -4.28 17.00
C ARG A 675 -5.30 -4.60 16.25
N PHE A 676 -5.41 -5.21 15.08
CA PHE A 676 -4.27 -5.53 14.25
C PHE A 676 -3.58 -4.28 13.69
N LEU A 677 -4.37 -3.31 13.23
CA LEU A 677 -3.86 -2.03 12.73
C LEU A 677 -3.34 -1.10 13.84
N GLN A 678 -3.65 -1.40 15.11
CA GLN A 678 -3.11 -0.71 16.29
C GLN A 678 -1.65 -1.04 16.57
N LEU A 679 -1.14 -2.12 16.00
CA LEU A 679 -0.07 -2.85 16.65
C LEU A 679 1.30 -2.18 16.80
N ASP A 680 1.63 -0.99 16.29
CA ASP A 680 3.05 -0.64 16.03
C ASP A 680 3.80 -1.76 15.22
N VAL A 681 4.77 -1.40 14.40
CA VAL A 681 5.56 -2.41 13.66
C VAL A 681 6.79 -2.80 14.44
N PHE A 682 7.36 -1.85 15.18
CA PHE A 682 8.64 -2.02 15.88
C PHE A 682 8.52 -1.90 17.38
N SER A 683 7.33 -1.55 17.86
CA SER A 683 6.87 -1.67 19.23
C SER A 683 7.80 -1.09 20.28
N GLU A 684 7.71 0.23 20.46
CA GLU A 684 8.44 0.90 21.53
C GLU A 684 7.56 1.29 22.74
N THR A 685 6.22 1.22 22.67
CA THR A 685 5.40 1.83 23.77
C THR A 685 4.00 1.28 24.09
N HIS A 686 3.36 0.40 23.30
CA HIS A 686 1.94 0.03 23.53
C HIS A 686 1.58 -1.47 23.54
N GLU A 687 2.55 -2.36 23.48
CA GLU A 687 2.28 -3.77 23.16
C GLU A 687 1.76 -4.65 24.30
N LEU A 688 2.16 -4.48 25.56
CA LEU A 688 1.81 -5.48 26.59
C LEU A 688 0.29 -5.70 26.74
N ASN A 689 -0.51 -4.63 26.59
CA ASN A 689 -1.97 -4.73 26.67
C ASN A 689 -2.61 -5.14 25.34
N ALA A 690 -2.16 -4.61 24.20
CA ALA A 690 -2.71 -4.95 22.88
C ALA A 690 -2.36 -6.39 22.49
N GLU A 691 -1.12 -6.82 22.72
CA GLU A 691 -0.69 -8.21 22.53
C GLU A 691 -1.36 -9.17 23.49
N GLY A 692 -1.55 -8.79 24.76
CA GLY A 692 -2.31 -9.61 25.70
C GLY A 692 -3.72 -9.89 25.19
N VAL A 693 -4.39 -8.86 24.67
CA VAL A 693 -5.72 -8.99 24.07
C VAL A 693 -5.71 -9.82 22.78
N LEU A 694 -4.67 -9.72 21.94
CA LEU A 694 -4.52 -10.52 20.72
C LEU A 694 -4.13 -11.98 20.98
N LYS A 695 -3.34 -12.23 22.03
CA LYS A 695 -3.06 -13.58 22.54
C LYS A 695 -4.36 -14.20 23.04
N ASN A 696 -5.16 -13.45 23.80
CA ASN A 696 -6.45 -13.90 24.31
C ASN A 696 -7.50 -14.11 23.20
N SER A 697 -7.42 -13.38 22.07
CA SER A 697 -8.31 -13.62 20.91
C SER A 697 -7.90 -14.83 20.07
N GLY A 698 -6.81 -15.51 20.43
CA GLY A 698 -6.23 -16.60 19.64
C GLY A 698 -5.60 -16.15 18.33
N LEU A 699 -5.56 -14.84 18.02
CA LEU A 699 -4.97 -14.32 16.78
C LEU A 699 -3.48 -14.68 16.72
N MET A 700 -2.76 -14.48 17.81
CA MET A 700 -1.33 -14.80 17.92
C MET A 700 -1.02 -16.30 17.82
N ALA A 701 -1.97 -17.16 18.16
CA ALA A 701 -1.81 -18.60 18.00
C ALA A 701 -2.11 -19.07 16.56
N ARG A 702 -2.94 -18.31 15.82
CA ARG A 702 -3.25 -18.55 14.40
C ARG A 702 -2.19 -18.00 13.46
N LEU A 703 -1.55 -16.89 13.84
CA LEU A 703 -0.39 -16.30 13.19
C LEU A 703 0.82 -17.20 13.41
#